data_AF-A0A1P9WRI9-F1
#
_entry.id   AF-A0A1P9WRI9-F1
#
_cell.length_a   1.000
_cell.length_b   1.000
_cell.length_c   1.000
_cell.angle_alpha   90.00
_cell.angle_beta   90.00
_cell.angle_gamma   90.00
#
_symmetry.space_group_name_H-M   'P 1'
#
loop_
_entity.id
_entity.type
_entity.pdbx_description
1 polymer ?
#
loop_
_entity_poly.entity_id
_entity_poly.type
_entity_poly.pdbx_seq_one_letter_code
_entity_poly.pdbx_strand_id
1 'polypeptide(L)'
;MVYLPPGYESSAGRYPVVYNLHGGGGTPERQWDRTRKTLTDAMDNRKARPMIYVYVNGLGNTNFVNNAAGKMIERSIVTELIPFIDAKYRTIASREGRAVDGFSMGGYGALMLAFKNPELFSSVVSYGAALVIGATDKNYKDAADFAQYDPRALTVKNRGAILKNLRVRMVCGDSDWLFTSNVKFQAHLDSLKIPSDWVVVPGLAHCTQCLYENVGVESLKFIEEGFALATKKKPMNGPWQRRKNAPIVAKVSGFGNEPLPYRPSGALPRLKVSENKRFLVTESGRPFFWLADTGWMLFHKLDREEIDKYFENRAAQQFSVVMGMLLPWLPGQTNVYGETAFENSDYTKPNKKYWQHVDYIVEQSAAKGLYLCMVPAWALNYVEPKKGTTDTTNRLDARTAYAYGKFLGNRYNKALNIVWMLGGDIRPTRYAVYDALAKGITDGVGGDPDMALFTYHPPSGQPSSVGFCHDRPWLDVNLVQTGHDYWRLGYNIIAANYALTPPKPTVDGEPCYENHPVRHKFDNGVFTDWYMRMRAYWSLFAGAFGYTYGGNGVWQMDKKGQEPFLKTHANLSWDEALHLPGAEQMRHVRSLMESRPFLSRLPDDGSILRSPVGEKAERTQATFGADRSWAMIYLTSGQNVKPNLTNLRGKTLNGWWFNPRTGQVCDETGQPTGKPFRQFTHAEDKVELNPPGDPGEGNDWVLVLDDADRGYPVPGTAVGAVAATK
;
A
#
# COMPACT_ATOMS: atom_id res chain seq x y z
N MET A 1 -23.46 -30.76 -21.66
CA MET A 1 -22.34 -31.73 -21.78
C MET A 1 -22.16 -32.43 -20.44
N VAL A 2 -21.78 -33.72 -20.41
CA VAL A 2 -21.71 -34.53 -19.19
C VAL A 2 -20.31 -35.13 -19.02
N TYR A 3 -19.73 -34.94 -17.85
CA TYR A 3 -18.50 -35.59 -17.40
C TYR A 3 -18.83 -36.80 -16.54
N LEU A 4 -18.31 -37.96 -16.94
CA LEU A 4 -18.42 -39.20 -16.20
C LEU A 4 -17.12 -39.42 -15.41
N PRO A 5 -17.21 -39.71 -14.09
CA PRO A 5 -16.03 -39.80 -13.25
C PRO A 5 -15.20 -41.07 -13.55
N PRO A 6 -13.95 -41.12 -13.06
CA PRO A 6 -13.11 -42.31 -13.14
C PRO A 6 -13.82 -43.55 -12.59
N GLY A 7 -13.74 -44.66 -13.32
CA GLY A 7 -14.39 -45.93 -12.97
C GLY A 7 -15.88 -46.02 -13.26
N TYR A 8 -16.49 -45.01 -13.92
CA TYR A 8 -17.92 -45.06 -14.29
C TYR A 8 -18.24 -46.25 -15.19
N GLU A 9 -17.45 -46.52 -16.23
CA GLU A 9 -17.72 -47.62 -17.18
C GLU A 9 -17.50 -49.02 -16.60
N SER A 10 -16.61 -49.15 -15.61
CA SER A 10 -16.26 -50.43 -14.99
C SER A 10 -17.06 -50.76 -13.73
N SER A 11 -17.92 -49.86 -13.26
CA SER A 11 -18.70 -50.02 -12.02
C SER A 11 -20.21 -49.97 -12.28
N ALA A 12 -20.95 -50.81 -11.54
CA ALA A 12 -22.41 -50.75 -11.48
C ALA A 12 -22.95 -49.74 -10.44
N GLY A 13 -22.07 -48.99 -9.77
CA GLY A 13 -22.43 -48.04 -8.72
C GLY A 13 -23.25 -46.84 -9.21
N ARG A 14 -24.01 -46.22 -8.31
CA ARG A 14 -24.69 -44.94 -8.53
C ARG A 14 -23.87 -43.78 -7.97
N TYR A 15 -23.82 -42.67 -8.70
CA TYR A 15 -22.95 -41.53 -8.44
C TYR A 15 -23.74 -40.27 -8.08
N PRO A 16 -23.22 -39.39 -7.20
CA PRO A 16 -23.74 -38.04 -7.07
C PRO A 16 -23.56 -37.23 -8.34
N VAL A 17 -24.34 -36.16 -8.47
CA VAL A 17 -24.34 -35.26 -9.61
C VAL A 17 -24.15 -33.82 -9.14
N VAL A 18 -23.22 -33.12 -9.77
CA VAL A 18 -23.03 -31.67 -9.62
C VAL A 18 -23.42 -30.97 -10.93
N TYR A 19 -24.35 -30.02 -10.85
CA TYR A 19 -24.74 -29.19 -11.98
C TYR A 19 -23.88 -27.92 -11.99
N ASN A 20 -23.05 -27.77 -13.02
CA ASN A 20 -22.08 -26.67 -13.14
C ASN A 20 -22.57 -25.60 -14.12
N LEU A 21 -22.65 -24.36 -13.63
CA LEU A 21 -23.18 -23.21 -14.36
C LEU A 21 -22.05 -22.27 -14.81
N HIS A 22 -21.98 -22.02 -16.12
CA HIS A 22 -20.97 -21.14 -16.72
C HIS A 22 -21.20 -19.65 -16.43
N GLY A 23 -20.13 -18.85 -16.51
CA GLY A 23 -20.22 -17.38 -16.40
C GLY A 23 -20.83 -16.68 -17.63
N GLY A 24 -20.97 -15.36 -17.56
CA GLY A 24 -21.47 -14.56 -18.68
C GLY A 24 -20.56 -14.68 -19.92
N GLY A 25 -21.15 -14.82 -21.10
CA GLY A 25 -20.47 -15.08 -22.38
C GLY A 25 -19.87 -16.49 -22.48
N GLY A 26 -20.14 -17.35 -21.51
CA GLY A 26 -19.67 -18.73 -21.45
C GLY A 26 -20.53 -19.72 -22.23
N THR A 27 -20.00 -20.93 -22.36
CA THR A 27 -20.69 -22.12 -22.87
C THR A 27 -20.28 -23.33 -22.00
N PRO A 28 -20.99 -24.46 -22.06
CA PRO A 28 -20.59 -25.70 -21.38
C PRO A 28 -19.14 -26.11 -21.68
N GLU A 29 -18.70 -26.01 -22.93
CA GLU A 29 -17.38 -26.42 -23.41
C GLU A 29 -16.28 -25.56 -22.79
N ARG A 30 -16.44 -24.23 -22.82
CA ARG A 30 -15.48 -23.30 -22.21
C ARG A 30 -15.37 -23.49 -20.69
N GLN A 31 -16.50 -23.78 -20.05
CA GLN A 31 -16.53 -24.00 -18.61
C GLN A 31 -15.81 -25.31 -18.24
N TRP A 32 -16.00 -26.35 -19.05
CA TRP A 32 -15.27 -27.60 -18.94
C TRP A 32 -13.78 -27.44 -19.14
N ASP A 33 -13.33 -26.77 -20.18
CA ASP A 33 -11.90 -26.57 -20.44
C ASP A 33 -11.18 -25.93 -19.25
N ARG A 34 -11.87 -25.00 -18.56
CA ARG A 34 -11.33 -24.27 -17.40
C ARG A 34 -11.34 -25.05 -16.08
N THR A 35 -12.13 -26.11 -15.96
CA THR A 35 -12.38 -26.77 -14.66
C THR A 35 -12.05 -28.26 -14.66
N ARG A 36 -12.12 -28.92 -15.83
CA ARG A 36 -11.96 -30.38 -15.96
C ARG A 36 -10.68 -30.91 -15.35
N LYS A 37 -9.56 -30.20 -15.50
CA LYS A 37 -8.25 -30.68 -15.05
C LYS A 37 -8.26 -30.86 -13.53
N THR A 38 -8.64 -29.82 -12.80
CA THR A 38 -8.73 -29.87 -11.34
C THR A 38 -9.70 -30.93 -10.86
N LEU A 39 -10.88 -31.03 -11.48
CA LEU A 39 -11.92 -31.97 -11.09
C LEU A 39 -11.47 -33.43 -11.32
N THR A 40 -10.95 -33.73 -12.51
CA THR A 40 -10.42 -35.05 -12.86
C THR A 40 -9.25 -35.43 -11.96
N ASP A 41 -8.26 -34.54 -11.80
CA ASP A 41 -7.10 -34.79 -10.94
C ASP A 41 -7.52 -35.06 -9.48
N ALA A 42 -8.54 -34.36 -8.98
CA ALA A 42 -9.05 -34.58 -7.63
C ALA A 42 -9.68 -35.98 -7.47
N MET A 43 -10.45 -36.43 -8.46
CA MET A 43 -11.12 -37.73 -8.43
C MET A 43 -10.14 -38.89 -8.67
N ASP A 44 -9.25 -38.77 -9.67
CA ASP A 44 -8.24 -39.79 -9.99
C ASP A 44 -7.28 -40.03 -8.82
N ASN A 45 -6.86 -38.95 -8.14
CA ASN A 45 -5.96 -39.04 -7.00
C ASN A 45 -6.68 -39.29 -5.66
N ARG A 46 -7.96 -39.69 -5.68
CA ARG A 46 -8.78 -40.00 -4.49
C ARG A 46 -8.83 -38.86 -3.46
N LYS A 47 -8.65 -37.61 -3.91
CA LYS A 47 -8.82 -36.41 -3.08
C LYS A 47 -10.28 -35.99 -2.96
N ALA A 48 -11.10 -36.46 -3.90
CA ALA A 48 -12.55 -36.39 -3.92
C ALA A 48 -13.13 -37.74 -4.39
N ARG A 49 -14.32 -38.11 -3.93
CA ARG A 49 -15.08 -39.26 -4.42
C ARG A 49 -15.49 -39.06 -5.89
N PRO A 50 -15.64 -40.14 -6.66
CA PRO A 50 -16.22 -40.08 -8.01
C PRO A 50 -17.62 -39.42 -8.04
N MET A 51 -17.81 -38.42 -8.90
CA MET A 51 -19.07 -37.68 -9.09
C MET A 51 -19.29 -37.31 -10.57
N ILE A 52 -20.55 -37.33 -11.02
CA ILE A 52 -20.93 -36.88 -12.36
C ILE A 52 -21.00 -35.34 -12.36
N TYR A 53 -20.41 -34.69 -13.35
CA TYR A 53 -20.55 -33.24 -13.56
C TYR A 53 -21.38 -32.95 -14.81
N VAL A 54 -22.46 -32.20 -14.67
CA VAL A 54 -23.32 -31.77 -15.77
C VAL A 54 -23.05 -30.30 -16.05
N TYR A 55 -22.39 -30.01 -17.16
CA TYR A 55 -22.15 -28.63 -17.61
C TYR A 55 -23.40 -28.13 -18.34
N VAL A 56 -24.12 -27.24 -17.65
CA VAL A 56 -25.42 -26.73 -18.07
C VAL A 56 -25.24 -25.63 -19.12
N ASN A 57 -26.05 -25.66 -20.16
CA ASN A 57 -26.08 -24.60 -21.16
C ASN A 57 -27.06 -23.49 -20.73
N GLY A 58 -26.54 -22.31 -20.44
CA GLY A 58 -27.35 -21.13 -20.07
C GLY A 58 -27.95 -20.37 -21.26
N LEU A 59 -27.68 -20.78 -22.50
CA LEU A 59 -28.13 -20.09 -23.74
C LEU A 59 -27.74 -18.61 -23.78
N GLY A 60 -26.51 -18.31 -23.37
CA GLY A 60 -25.93 -16.96 -23.31
C GLY A 60 -26.07 -16.32 -21.92
N ASN A 61 -26.34 -15.01 -21.89
CA ASN A 61 -26.40 -14.21 -20.65
C ASN A 61 -27.81 -14.14 -20.07
N THR A 62 -28.34 -15.28 -19.64
CA THR A 62 -29.73 -15.42 -19.15
C THR A 62 -29.85 -15.36 -17.63
N ASN A 63 -28.73 -15.23 -16.90
CA ASN A 63 -28.67 -15.37 -15.45
C ASN A 63 -29.22 -16.72 -14.91
N PHE A 64 -29.41 -17.70 -15.79
CA PHE A 64 -30.08 -18.98 -15.53
C PHE A 64 -31.54 -18.85 -15.03
N VAL A 65 -32.22 -17.75 -15.38
CA VAL A 65 -33.62 -17.49 -14.98
C VAL A 65 -34.60 -17.80 -16.12
N ASN A 66 -35.91 -17.81 -15.83
CA ASN A 66 -36.91 -17.68 -16.89
C ASN A 66 -36.98 -16.21 -17.27
N ASN A 67 -36.36 -15.82 -18.38
CA ASN A 67 -36.11 -14.42 -18.66
C ASN A 67 -37.27 -13.74 -19.43
N ALA A 68 -37.28 -12.41 -19.41
CA ALA A 68 -38.27 -11.58 -20.08
C ALA A 68 -38.37 -11.83 -21.60
N ALA A 69 -37.32 -12.37 -22.23
CA ALA A 69 -37.28 -12.74 -23.64
C ALA A 69 -37.88 -14.13 -23.94
N GLY A 70 -38.48 -14.79 -22.94
CA GLY A 70 -39.15 -16.09 -23.10
C GLY A 70 -38.24 -17.31 -23.02
N LYS A 71 -36.95 -17.16 -22.68
CA LYS A 71 -36.05 -18.30 -22.44
C LYS A 71 -36.30 -18.85 -21.04
N MET A 72 -36.80 -20.08 -20.95
CA MET A 72 -37.22 -20.72 -19.69
C MET A 72 -36.10 -21.53 -19.03
N ILE A 73 -34.92 -20.94 -18.79
CA ILE A 73 -33.71 -21.69 -18.41
C ILE A 73 -33.85 -22.37 -17.04
N GLU A 74 -34.36 -21.65 -16.03
CA GLU A 74 -34.60 -22.20 -14.69
C GLU A 74 -35.53 -23.42 -14.77
N ARG A 75 -36.68 -23.25 -15.44
CA ARG A 75 -37.67 -24.32 -15.61
C ARG A 75 -37.05 -25.52 -16.32
N SER A 76 -36.38 -25.33 -17.46
CA SER A 76 -35.78 -26.43 -18.21
C SER A 76 -34.71 -27.15 -17.40
N ILE A 77 -33.94 -26.48 -16.54
CA ILE A 77 -33.01 -27.16 -15.63
C ILE A 77 -33.77 -28.07 -14.64
N VAL A 78 -34.78 -27.53 -13.99
CA VAL A 78 -35.49 -28.23 -12.90
C VAL A 78 -36.40 -29.35 -13.42
N THR A 79 -37.20 -29.08 -14.44
CA THR A 79 -38.28 -30.00 -14.87
C THR A 79 -37.89 -30.91 -16.02
N GLU A 80 -36.81 -30.62 -16.74
CA GLU A 80 -36.41 -31.41 -17.92
C GLU A 80 -35.00 -31.99 -17.75
N LEU A 81 -34.00 -31.15 -17.51
CA LEU A 81 -32.59 -31.57 -17.47
C LEU A 81 -32.31 -32.51 -16.30
N ILE A 82 -32.75 -32.18 -15.08
CA ILE A 82 -32.52 -33.04 -13.91
C ILE A 82 -33.16 -34.43 -14.12
N PRO A 83 -34.47 -34.55 -14.46
CA PRO A 83 -35.08 -35.85 -14.76
C PRO A 83 -34.39 -36.61 -15.90
N PHE A 84 -33.98 -35.91 -16.96
CA PHE A 84 -33.27 -36.53 -18.08
C PHE A 84 -31.93 -37.14 -17.64
N ILE A 85 -31.14 -36.41 -16.84
CA ILE A 85 -29.87 -36.89 -16.32
C ILE A 85 -30.09 -38.11 -15.40
N ASP A 86 -31.08 -38.06 -14.52
CA ASP A 86 -31.39 -39.15 -13.60
C ASP A 86 -31.91 -40.41 -14.31
N ALA A 87 -32.60 -40.26 -15.45
CA ALA A 87 -33.06 -41.37 -16.27
C ALA A 87 -31.94 -41.97 -17.14
N LYS A 88 -31.00 -41.15 -17.62
CA LYS A 88 -29.97 -41.56 -18.58
C LYS A 88 -28.67 -42.06 -17.94
N TYR A 89 -28.31 -41.56 -16.78
CA TYR A 89 -27.04 -41.88 -16.11
C TYR A 89 -27.27 -42.59 -14.77
N ARG A 90 -26.26 -43.31 -14.27
CA ARG A 90 -26.31 -44.01 -12.97
C ARG A 90 -26.22 -43.02 -11.81
N THR A 91 -27.22 -42.17 -11.63
CA THR A 91 -27.23 -41.15 -10.59
C THR A 91 -27.81 -41.67 -9.28
N ILE A 92 -27.44 -41.03 -8.17
CA ILE A 92 -28.23 -41.01 -6.94
C ILE A 92 -29.31 -39.94 -7.14
N ALA A 93 -30.45 -40.36 -7.69
CA ALA A 93 -31.55 -39.51 -8.15
C ALA A 93 -32.40 -38.91 -7.00
N SER A 94 -31.74 -38.30 -6.02
CA SER A 94 -32.35 -37.66 -4.85
C SER A 94 -31.49 -36.49 -4.40
N ARG A 95 -32.02 -35.65 -3.51
CA ARG A 95 -31.28 -34.49 -2.98
C ARG A 95 -29.97 -34.91 -2.31
N GLU A 96 -29.94 -36.09 -1.69
CA GLU A 96 -28.77 -36.69 -1.01
C GLU A 96 -27.57 -36.86 -1.95
N GLY A 97 -27.82 -36.94 -3.26
CA GLY A 97 -26.79 -37.07 -4.29
C GLY A 97 -26.69 -35.86 -5.22
N ARG A 98 -27.32 -34.73 -4.92
CA ARG A 98 -27.40 -33.59 -5.85
C ARG A 98 -26.82 -32.29 -5.27
N ALA A 99 -25.97 -31.64 -6.04
CA ALA A 99 -25.40 -30.32 -5.74
C ALA A 99 -25.35 -29.43 -6.99
N VAL A 100 -25.15 -28.13 -6.78
CA VAL A 100 -25.01 -27.14 -7.87
C VAL A 100 -23.85 -26.21 -7.58
N ASP A 101 -23.05 -25.90 -8.59
CA ASP A 101 -21.98 -24.92 -8.50
C ASP A 101 -21.91 -24.02 -9.74
N GLY A 102 -21.22 -22.88 -9.63
CA GLY A 102 -21.12 -21.98 -10.76
C GLY A 102 -20.22 -20.78 -10.53
N PHE A 103 -19.81 -20.15 -11.64
CA PHE A 103 -18.91 -19.00 -11.64
C PHE A 103 -19.56 -17.72 -12.16
N SER A 104 -19.34 -16.56 -11.54
CA SER A 104 -19.85 -15.26 -12.04
C SER A 104 -21.37 -15.24 -12.16
N MET A 105 -21.91 -15.03 -13.37
CA MET A 105 -23.32 -15.24 -13.70
C MET A 105 -23.83 -16.63 -13.26
N GLY A 106 -23.03 -17.68 -13.46
CA GLY A 106 -23.36 -19.02 -12.98
C GLY A 106 -23.29 -19.16 -11.48
N GLY A 107 -22.46 -18.37 -10.79
CA GLY A 107 -22.44 -18.31 -9.32
C GLY A 107 -23.72 -17.68 -8.77
N TYR A 108 -24.23 -16.63 -9.43
CA TYR A 108 -25.56 -16.08 -9.16
C TYR A 108 -26.66 -17.12 -9.41
N GLY A 109 -26.64 -17.79 -10.57
CA GLY A 109 -27.61 -18.82 -10.94
C GLY A 109 -27.60 -20.02 -9.99
N ALA A 110 -26.44 -20.44 -9.50
CA ALA A 110 -26.30 -21.56 -8.58
C ALA A 110 -26.95 -21.24 -7.22
N LEU A 111 -26.67 -20.05 -6.68
CA LEU A 111 -27.33 -19.55 -5.46
C LEU A 111 -28.84 -19.42 -5.67
N MET A 112 -29.27 -18.85 -6.79
CA MET A 112 -30.70 -18.71 -7.13
C MET A 112 -31.41 -20.06 -7.18
N LEU A 113 -30.91 -21.03 -7.94
CA LEU A 113 -31.53 -22.36 -8.07
C LEU A 113 -31.60 -23.09 -6.74
N ALA A 114 -30.52 -23.06 -5.96
CA ALA A 114 -30.45 -23.75 -4.68
C ALA A 114 -31.34 -23.11 -3.61
N PHE A 115 -31.40 -21.77 -3.54
CA PHE A 115 -32.26 -21.08 -2.58
C PHE A 115 -33.73 -21.12 -2.96
N LYS A 116 -34.05 -21.18 -4.25
CA LYS A 116 -35.43 -21.33 -4.73
C LYS A 116 -35.96 -22.76 -4.55
N ASN A 117 -35.08 -23.76 -4.70
CA ASN A 117 -35.42 -25.19 -4.62
C ASN A 117 -34.53 -25.94 -3.59
N PRO A 118 -34.55 -25.57 -2.30
CA PRO A 118 -33.68 -26.15 -1.28
C PRO A 118 -33.93 -27.64 -1.04
N GLU A 119 -35.06 -28.18 -1.48
CA GLU A 119 -35.39 -29.60 -1.48
C GLU A 119 -34.72 -30.40 -2.60
N LEU A 120 -34.18 -29.76 -3.64
CA LEU A 120 -33.54 -30.43 -4.77
C LEU A 120 -32.04 -30.64 -4.59
N PHE A 121 -31.36 -29.75 -3.84
CA PHE A 121 -29.91 -29.75 -3.67
C PHE A 121 -29.51 -29.88 -2.21
N SER A 122 -28.49 -30.68 -1.93
CA SER A 122 -27.88 -30.78 -0.60
C SER A 122 -26.80 -29.72 -0.36
N SER A 123 -26.15 -29.24 -1.44
CA SER A 123 -25.07 -28.25 -1.37
C SER A 123 -25.10 -27.30 -2.55
N VAL A 124 -24.68 -26.05 -2.31
CA VAL A 124 -24.37 -25.05 -3.33
C VAL A 124 -22.97 -24.47 -3.12
N VAL A 125 -22.21 -24.32 -4.22
CA VAL A 125 -20.91 -23.62 -4.22
C VAL A 125 -20.93 -22.48 -5.25
N SER A 126 -20.79 -21.24 -4.80
CA SER A 126 -20.74 -20.09 -5.70
C SER A 126 -19.31 -19.53 -5.81
N TYR A 127 -18.78 -19.42 -7.02
CA TYR A 127 -17.46 -18.84 -7.31
C TYR A 127 -17.61 -17.44 -7.89
N GLY A 128 -17.14 -16.41 -7.17
CA GLY A 128 -17.20 -15.00 -7.59
C GLY A 128 -18.57 -14.61 -8.13
N ALA A 129 -19.64 -14.83 -7.35
CA ALA A 129 -21.01 -14.73 -7.85
C ALA A 129 -21.34 -13.29 -8.29
N ALA A 130 -22.04 -13.15 -9.42
CA ALA A 130 -22.46 -11.86 -9.99
C ALA A 130 -23.62 -11.22 -9.21
N LEU A 131 -23.44 -11.00 -7.92
CA LEU A 131 -24.43 -10.44 -6.99
C LEU A 131 -24.64 -8.92 -7.17
N VAL A 132 -24.08 -8.35 -8.24
CA VAL A 132 -24.38 -6.99 -8.73
C VAL A 132 -25.61 -6.96 -9.65
N ILE A 133 -26.08 -8.11 -10.13
CA ILE A 133 -27.31 -8.21 -10.94
C ILE A 133 -28.49 -7.69 -10.11
N GLY A 134 -29.25 -6.76 -10.69
CA GLY A 134 -30.37 -6.08 -10.05
C GLY A 134 -31.61 -6.03 -10.95
N ALA A 135 -32.68 -5.41 -10.45
CA ALA A 135 -33.99 -5.35 -11.12
C ALA A 135 -33.98 -4.68 -12.50
N THR A 136 -32.95 -3.90 -12.83
CA THR A 136 -32.79 -3.23 -14.13
C THR A 136 -32.09 -4.11 -15.18
N ASP A 137 -31.68 -5.34 -14.85
CA ASP A 137 -31.11 -6.27 -15.82
C ASP A 137 -32.17 -6.72 -16.82
N LYS A 138 -31.80 -6.74 -18.11
CA LYS A 138 -32.69 -7.07 -19.24
C LYS A 138 -33.36 -8.44 -19.16
N ASN A 139 -32.89 -9.32 -18.28
CA ASN A 139 -33.50 -10.63 -18.08
C ASN A 139 -34.80 -10.57 -17.27
N TYR A 140 -35.13 -9.44 -16.63
CA TYR A 140 -36.32 -9.28 -15.80
C TYR A 140 -37.28 -8.26 -16.41
N LYS A 141 -38.58 -8.47 -16.21
CA LYS A 141 -39.62 -7.54 -16.67
C LYS A 141 -39.69 -6.29 -15.80
N ASP A 142 -39.59 -6.48 -14.50
CA ASP A 142 -39.67 -5.44 -13.47
C ASP A 142 -39.05 -5.92 -12.15
N ALA A 143 -39.13 -5.10 -11.10
CA ALA A 143 -38.59 -5.43 -9.78
C ALA A 143 -39.31 -6.59 -9.09
N ALA A 144 -40.60 -6.80 -9.34
CA ALA A 144 -41.36 -7.91 -8.77
C ALA A 144 -40.98 -9.24 -9.43
N ASP A 145 -40.76 -9.22 -10.75
CA ASP A 145 -40.21 -10.34 -11.51
C ASP A 145 -38.80 -10.68 -11.02
N PHE A 146 -37.91 -9.69 -10.89
CA PHE A 146 -36.55 -9.87 -10.36
C PHE A 146 -36.53 -10.49 -8.95
N ALA A 147 -37.42 -10.07 -8.06
CA ALA A 147 -37.47 -10.57 -6.68
C ALA A 147 -37.74 -12.09 -6.60
N GLN A 148 -38.28 -12.71 -7.65
CA GLN A 148 -38.45 -14.16 -7.73
C GLN A 148 -37.13 -14.92 -7.97
N TYR A 149 -36.08 -14.21 -8.38
CA TYR A 149 -34.80 -14.74 -8.80
C TYR A 149 -33.62 -14.21 -7.98
N ASP A 150 -33.79 -13.09 -7.26
CA ASP A 150 -32.74 -12.54 -6.40
C ASP A 150 -32.39 -13.49 -5.23
N PRO A 151 -31.13 -13.95 -5.11
CA PRO A 151 -30.67 -14.74 -3.97
C PRO A 151 -30.97 -14.08 -2.62
N ARG A 152 -31.03 -12.74 -2.54
CA ARG A 152 -31.36 -12.03 -1.29
C ARG A 152 -32.82 -12.21 -0.89
N ALA A 153 -33.74 -12.05 -1.85
CA ALA A 153 -35.17 -12.27 -1.61
C ALA A 153 -35.47 -13.75 -1.31
N LEU A 154 -34.83 -14.66 -2.04
CA LEU A 154 -35.01 -16.11 -1.85
C LEU A 154 -34.51 -16.61 -0.50
N THR A 155 -33.39 -16.08 0.00
CA THR A 155 -32.87 -16.44 1.35
C THR A 155 -33.79 -15.99 2.47
N VAL A 156 -34.49 -14.87 2.31
CA VAL A 156 -35.55 -14.45 3.25
C VAL A 156 -36.77 -15.37 3.13
N LYS A 157 -37.28 -15.57 1.91
CA LYS A 157 -38.50 -16.34 1.63
C LYS A 157 -38.38 -17.80 2.06
N ASN A 158 -37.27 -18.46 1.75
CA ASN A 158 -37.08 -19.90 1.92
C ASN A 158 -36.15 -20.26 3.09
N ARG A 159 -35.89 -19.31 4.01
CA ARG A 159 -34.93 -19.45 5.10
C ARG A 159 -35.02 -20.77 5.86
N GLY A 160 -36.23 -21.17 6.28
CA GLY A 160 -36.45 -22.38 7.06
C GLY A 160 -36.05 -23.67 6.32
N ALA A 161 -36.39 -23.75 5.03
CA ALA A 161 -36.00 -24.88 4.18
C ALA A 161 -34.50 -24.88 3.88
N ILE A 162 -33.89 -23.71 3.66
CA ILE A 162 -32.44 -23.57 3.46
C ILE A 162 -31.68 -24.09 4.69
N LEU A 163 -32.04 -23.63 5.90
CA LEU A 163 -31.41 -24.07 7.15
C LEU A 163 -31.49 -25.58 7.38
N LYS A 164 -32.56 -26.22 6.89
CA LYS A 164 -32.79 -27.65 7.06
C LYS A 164 -32.04 -28.49 6.02
N ASN A 165 -31.99 -28.02 4.78
CA ASN A 165 -31.71 -28.88 3.64
C ASN A 165 -30.41 -28.53 2.88
N LEU A 166 -29.87 -27.32 3.05
CA LEU A 166 -28.83 -26.82 2.14
C LEU A 166 -27.56 -26.40 2.89
N ARG A 167 -26.42 -26.85 2.37
CA ARG A 167 -25.10 -26.30 2.70
C ARG A 167 -24.71 -25.24 1.68
N VAL A 168 -24.24 -24.10 2.16
CA VAL A 168 -23.88 -22.96 1.32
C VAL A 168 -22.38 -22.71 1.43
N ARG A 169 -21.66 -22.75 0.30
CA ARG A 169 -20.27 -22.28 0.22
C ARG A 169 -20.19 -21.16 -0.79
N MET A 170 -19.51 -20.11 -0.39
CA MET A 170 -19.26 -18.94 -1.20
C MET A 170 -17.74 -18.75 -1.28
N VAL A 171 -17.23 -18.71 -2.50
CA VAL A 171 -15.81 -18.54 -2.81
C VAL A 171 -15.67 -17.27 -3.64
N CYS A 172 -14.82 -16.34 -3.23
CA CYS A 172 -14.51 -15.17 -4.05
C CYS A 172 -13.06 -14.75 -3.84
N GLY A 173 -12.38 -14.32 -4.89
CA GLY A 173 -11.07 -13.70 -4.72
C GLY A 173 -11.22 -12.26 -4.22
N ASP A 174 -10.33 -11.78 -3.36
CA ASP A 174 -10.39 -10.40 -2.86
C ASP A 174 -10.01 -9.34 -3.92
N SER A 175 -9.34 -9.77 -5.00
CA SER A 175 -9.10 -8.97 -6.22
C SER A 175 -10.23 -9.06 -7.26
N ASP A 176 -11.27 -9.86 -7.02
CA ASP A 176 -12.40 -9.98 -7.92
C ASP A 176 -13.21 -8.66 -7.87
N TRP A 177 -13.58 -8.10 -9.02
CA TRP A 177 -14.42 -6.88 -9.06
C TRP A 177 -15.82 -7.11 -8.46
N LEU A 178 -16.22 -8.38 -8.29
CA LEU A 178 -17.44 -8.79 -7.60
C LEU A 178 -17.26 -8.97 -6.08
N PHE A 179 -16.04 -8.85 -5.53
CA PHE A 179 -15.74 -9.14 -4.13
C PHE A 179 -16.66 -8.39 -3.17
N THR A 180 -16.79 -7.07 -3.33
CA THR A 180 -17.67 -6.24 -2.50
C THR A 180 -19.12 -6.73 -2.49
N SER A 181 -19.64 -7.16 -3.65
CA SER A 181 -21.02 -7.67 -3.74
C SER A 181 -21.19 -9.01 -3.04
N ASN A 182 -20.16 -9.86 -3.05
CA ASN A 182 -20.14 -11.14 -2.35
C ASN A 182 -19.97 -10.96 -0.83
N VAL A 183 -19.13 -10.03 -0.38
CA VAL A 183 -19.00 -9.65 1.05
C VAL A 183 -20.33 -9.14 1.60
N LYS A 184 -21.02 -8.25 0.87
CA LYS A 184 -22.35 -7.76 1.27
C LYS A 184 -23.37 -8.88 1.35
N PHE A 185 -23.32 -9.84 0.44
CA PHE A 185 -24.23 -10.98 0.47
C PHE A 185 -23.91 -11.96 1.60
N GLN A 186 -22.62 -12.17 1.91
CA GLN A 186 -22.22 -12.93 3.10
C GLN A 186 -22.78 -12.28 4.37
N ALA A 187 -22.64 -10.97 4.53
CA ALA A 187 -23.23 -10.23 5.65
C ALA A 187 -24.77 -10.37 5.72
N HIS A 188 -25.44 -10.46 4.56
CA HIS A 188 -26.87 -10.75 4.47
C HIS A 188 -27.22 -12.17 4.95
N LEU A 189 -26.42 -13.18 4.61
CA LEU A 189 -26.60 -14.53 5.15
C LEU A 189 -26.39 -14.57 6.66
N ASP A 190 -25.37 -13.86 7.16
CA ASP A 190 -25.07 -13.73 8.59
C ASP A 190 -26.23 -13.08 9.36
N SER A 191 -26.85 -12.02 8.81
CA SER A 191 -28.00 -11.35 9.44
C SER A 191 -29.21 -12.27 9.56
N LEU A 192 -29.39 -13.16 8.57
CA LEU A 192 -30.42 -14.20 8.58
C LEU A 192 -30.01 -15.44 9.38
N LYS A 193 -28.80 -15.49 9.95
CA LYS A 193 -28.24 -16.67 10.63
C LYS A 193 -28.27 -17.92 9.74
N ILE A 194 -28.10 -17.76 8.43
CA ILE A 194 -27.94 -18.87 7.48
C ILE A 194 -26.45 -19.23 7.47
N PRO A 195 -26.06 -20.45 7.89
CA PRO A 195 -24.65 -20.84 7.89
C PRO A 195 -24.11 -20.94 6.47
N SER A 196 -22.99 -20.30 6.23
CA SER A 196 -22.23 -20.39 4.99
C SER A 196 -20.75 -20.58 5.25
N ASP A 197 -20.11 -21.34 4.36
CA ASP A 197 -18.66 -21.45 4.24
C ASP A 197 -18.15 -20.32 3.35
N TRP A 198 -17.72 -19.21 3.98
CA TRP A 198 -17.19 -18.06 3.28
C TRP A 198 -15.67 -18.18 3.10
N VAL A 199 -15.25 -18.33 1.85
CA VAL A 199 -13.86 -18.53 1.45
C VAL A 199 -13.41 -17.36 0.59
N VAL A 200 -12.47 -16.59 1.11
CA VAL A 200 -11.78 -15.55 0.35
C VAL A 200 -10.46 -16.10 -0.15
N VAL A 201 -10.20 -16.00 -1.46
CA VAL A 201 -8.94 -16.45 -2.07
C VAL A 201 -8.06 -15.22 -2.32
N PRO A 202 -6.99 -15.00 -1.53
CA PRO A 202 -6.20 -13.79 -1.64
C PRO A 202 -5.56 -13.63 -3.02
N GLY A 203 -5.65 -12.42 -3.56
CA GLY A 203 -5.06 -11.99 -4.83
C GLY A 203 -5.80 -12.39 -6.09
N LEU A 204 -6.83 -13.21 -6.00
CA LEU A 204 -7.40 -13.85 -7.17
C LEU A 204 -8.41 -12.92 -7.85
N ALA A 205 -8.10 -12.48 -9.07
CA ALA A 205 -9.00 -11.65 -9.87
C ALA A 205 -10.20 -12.46 -10.38
N HIS A 206 -11.08 -11.86 -11.19
CA HIS A 206 -12.25 -12.56 -11.72
C HIS A 206 -11.88 -13.66 -12.75
N CYS A 207 -11.44 -14.83 -12.26
CA CYS A 207 -10.91 -15.94 -13.06
C CYS A 207 -11.51 -17.28 -12.64
N THR A 208 -12.26 -17.92 -13.54
CA THR A 208 -12.89 -19.23 -13.28
C THR A 208 -11.85 -20.30 -12.97
N GLN A 209 -10.89 -20.50 -13.87
CA GLN A 209 -9.91 -21.59 -13.77
C GLN A 209 -9.09 -21.45 -12.48
N CYS A 210 -8.62 -20.24 -12.19
CA CYS A 210 -7.81 -19.95 -11.02
C CYS A 210 -8.54 -20.30 -9.71
N LEU A 211 -9.84 -19.97 -9.58
CA LEU A 211 -10.61 -20.31 -8.37
C LEU A 211 -10.72 -21.83 -8.17
N TYR A 212 -10.93 -22.59 -9.25
CA TYR A 212 -10.96 -24.05 -9.18
C TYR A 212 -9.58 -24.62 -8.82
N GLU A 213 -8.51 -24.15 -9.46
CA GLU A 213 -7.14 -24.60 -9.14
C GLU A 213 -6.75 -24.33 -7.68
N ASN A 214 -7.25 -23.25 -7.07
CA ASN A 214 -6.89 -22.88 -5.69
C ASN A 214 -7.74 -23.57 -4.61
N VAL A 215 -9.05 -23.72 -4.84
CA VAL A 215 -9.97 -24.24 -3.80
C VAL A 215 -10.94 -25.31 -4.29
N GLY A 216 -10.78 -25.80 -5.52
CA GLY A 216 -11.69 -26.75 -6.14
C GLY A 216 -11.76 -28.08 -5.39
N VAL A 217 -10.62 -28.59 -4.89
CA VAL A 217 -10.59 -29.83 -4.10
C VAL A 217 -11.35 -29.66 -2.78
N GLU A 218 -11.17 -28.54 -2.09
CA GLU A 218 -11.86 -28.20 -0.85
C GLU A 218 -13.36 -28.03 -1.09
N SER A 219 -13.75 -27.41 -2.20
CA SER A 219 -15.15 -27.28 -2.60
C SER A 219 -15.79 -28.64 -2.92
N LEU A 220 -15.05 -29.57 -3.54
CA LEU A 220 -15.53 -30.94 -3.75
C LEU A 220 -15.74 -31.64 -2.41
N LYS A 221 -14.79 -31.55 -1.47
CA LYS A 221 -14.95 -32.11 -0.12
C LYS A 221 -16.15 -31.51 0.61
N PHE A 222 -16.37 -30.20 0.49
CA PHE A 222 -17.53 -29.53 1.04
C PHE A 222 -18.85 -30.11 0.50
N ILE A 223 -18.90 -30.39 -0.81
CA ILE A 223 -20.05 -31.03 -1.46
C ILE A 223 -20.24 -32.48 -0.96
N GLU A 224 -19.16 -33.24 -0.83
CA GLU A 224 -19.20 -34.63 -0.32
C GLU A 224 -19.73 -34.75 1.09
N GLU A 225 -19.30 -33.84 1.97
CA GLU A 225 -19.83 -33.73 3.32
C GLU A 225 -21.33 -33.45 3.29
N GLY A 226 -21.80 -32.61 2.36
CA GLY A 226 -23.22 -32.36 2.16
C GLY A 226 -24.00 -33.61 1.78
N PHE A 227 -23.49 -34.43 0.86
CA PHE A 227 -24.09 -35.73 0.53
C PHE A 227 -24.15 -36.66 1.75
N ALA A 228 -23.08 -36.73 2.53
CA ALA A 228 -23.01 -37.58 3.72
C ALA A 228 -23.98 -37.13 4.82
N LEU A 229 -24.10 -35.82 5.06
CA LEU A 229 -25.02 -35.26 6.05
C LEU A 229 -26.49 -35.47 5.65
N ALA A 230 -26.80 -35.22 4.37
CA ALA A 230 -28.12 -35.44 3.82
C ALA A 230 -28.56 -36.91 3.95
N THR A 231 -27.67 -37.86 3.59
CA THR A 231 -27.94 -39.30 3.70
C THR A 231 -28.20 -39.73 5.15
N LYS A 232 -27.46 -39.16 6.11
CA LYS A 232 -27.59 -39.48 7.54
C LYS A 232 -28.70 -38.70 8.24
N LYS A 233 -29.50 -37.89 7.53
CA LYS A 233 -30.51 -36.96 8.07
C LYS A 233 -29.98 -36.10 9.23
N LYS A 234 -28.68 -35.79 9.20
CA LYS A 234 -28.06 -34.93 10.21
C LYS A 234 -28.34 -33.46 9.90
N PRO A 235 -28.32 -32.56 10.89
CA PRO A 235 -28.37 -31.13 10.62
C PRO A 235 -27.31 -30.75 9.58
N MET A 236 -27.72 -30.04 8.53
CA MET A 236 -26.78 -29.55 7.49
C MET A 236 -25.73 -28.59 8.09
N ASN A 237 -25.99 -28.10 9.30
CA ASN A 237 -25.15 -27.26 10.15
C ASN A 237 -24.24 -28.07 11.13
N GLY A 238 -24.01 -29.37 10.91
CA GLY A 238 -23.13 -30.21 11.74
C GLY A 238 -21.78 -29.57 12.06
N PRO A 239 -21.07 -29.99 13.14
CA PRO A 239 -20.15 -29.18 13.95
C PRO A 239 -19.23 -28.28 13.12
N TRP A 240 -19.76 -27.10 12.80
CA TRP A 240 -19.00 -25.96 12.35
C TRP A 240 -18.38 -25.39 13.62
N GLN A 241 -17.15 -25.82 13.94
CA GLN A 241 -16.28 -24.82 14.51
C GLN A 241 -16.22 -23.73 13.43
N ARG A 242 -16.72 -22.53 13.74
CA ARG A 242 -16.06 -21.31 13.24
C ARG A 242 -14.60 -21.52 13.62
N ARG A 243 -13.81 -22.19 12.78
CA ARG A 243 -12.38 -21.93 12.75
C ARG A 243 -12.37 -20.44 12.52
N LYS A 244 -11.94 -19.69 13.54
CA LYS A 244 -11.48 -18.33 13.34
C LYS A 244 -10.48 -18.49 12.21
N ASN A 245 -10.93 -18.25 10.98
CA ASN A 245 -10.11 -18.44 9.80
C ASN A 245 -9.06 -17.33 9.89
N ALA A 246 -7.97 -17.61 10.61
CA ALA A 246 -6.68 -17.26 10.07
C ALA A 246 -6.71 -17.76 8.62
N PRO A 247 -6.42 -16.89 7.63
CA PRO A 247 -6.44 -17.30 6.24
C PRO A 247 -5.64 -18.59 6.12
N ILE A 248 -6.19 -19.57 5.40
CA ILE A 248 -5.42 -20.76 5.03
C ILE A 248 -4.33 -20.26 4.08
N VAL A 249 -3.23 -19.81 4.68
CA VAL A 249 -1.97 -19.58 3.99
C VAL A 249 -1.52 -20.97 3.59
N ALA A 250 -1.75 -21.33 2.32
CA ALA A 250 -1.06 -22.47 1.74
C ALA A 250 0.41 -22.35 2.12
N LYS A 251 0.98 -23.38 2.74
CA LYS A 251 2.41 -23.43 3.03
C LYS A 251 3.14 -23.24 1.69
N VAL A 252 3.64 -22.03 1.44
CA VAL A 252 4.60 -21.81 0.37
C VAL A 252 5.92 -22.37 0.89
N SER A 253 6.14 -23.67 0.67
CA SER A 253 7.43 -24.30 0.89
C SER A 253 8.40 -23.75 -0.15
N GLY A 254 9.37 -22.94 0.29
CA GLY A 254 10.36 -22.32 -0.60
C GLY A 254 11.11 -21.14 0.03
N PHE A 255 10.49 -20.43 0.97
CA PHE A 255 11.17 -19.33 1.66
C PHE A 255 12.18 -19.85 2.68
N GLY A 256 13.46 -19.52 2.48
CA GLY A 256 14.44 -19.53 3.55
C GLY A 256 13.97 -18.60 4.66
N ASN A 257 13.43 -19.17 5.73
CA ASN A 257 12.86 -18.45 6.87
C ASN A 257 13.93 -18.06 7.89
N GLU A 258 15.18 -17.89 7.48
CA GLU A 258 16.24 -17.52 8.42
C GLU A 258 16.12 -16.02 8.71
N PRO A 259 15.70 -15.63 9.93
CA PRO A 259 15.77 -14.23 10.34
C PRO A 259 17.22 -13.80 10.35
N LEU A 260 17.48 -12.49 10.37
CA LEU A 260 18.81 -12.00 10.74
C LEU A 260 19.25 -12.71 12.03
N PRO A 261 20.45 -13.32 12.06
CA PRO A 261 20.86 -14.15 13.18
C PRO A 261 20.91 -13.35 14.49
N TYR A 262 21.18 -12.05 14.40
CA TYR A 262 21.29 -11.13 15.52
C TYR A 262 20.56 -9.80 15.23
N ARG A 263 20.42 -8.95 16.26
CA ARG A 263 19.96 -7.56 16.08
C ARG A 263 21.15 -6.74 15.56
N PRO A 264 20.98 -5.92 14.50
CA PRO A 264 22.04 -5.03 14.04
C PRO A 264 22.72 -4.27 15.19
N SER A 265 24.05 -4.18 15.15
CA SER A 265 24.81 -3.36 16.10
C SER A 265 24.37 -1.90 15.98
N GLY A 266 24.29 -1.18 17.11
CA GLY A 266 23.74 0.18 17.12
C GLY A 266 22.20 0.25 17.01
N ALA A 267 21.49 -0.81 17.45
CA ALA A 267 20.02 -0.91 17.39
C ALA A 267 19.30 0.40 17.73
N LEU A 268 18.82 1.07 16.69
CA LEU A 268 18.03 2.29 16.82
C LEU A 268 16.66 1.94 17.42
N PRO A 269 16.06 2.86 18.19
CA PRO A 269 14.74 2.64 18.75
C PRO A 269 13.70 2.53 17.64
N ARG A 270 12.66 1.72 17.85
CA ARG A 270 11.56 1.64 16.89
C ARG A 270 10.85 2.99 16.75
N LEU A 271 10.41 3.33 15.54
CA LEU A 271 9.56 4.50 15.29
C LEU A 271 8.07 4.15 15.40
N LYS A 272 7.27 5.13 15.83
CA LYS A 272 5.81 5.07 15.81
C LYS A 272 5.23 6.45 15.50
N VAL A 273 3.98 6.46 15.05
CA VAL A 273 3.21 7.71 14.90
C VAL A 273 2.97 8.34 16.27
N SER A 274 3.17 9.66 16.38
CA SER A 274 2.92 10.43 17.61
C SER A 274 1.46 10.37 18.04
N GLU A 275 1.17 10.73 19.29
CA GLU A 275 -0.20 10.72 19.84
C GLU A 275 -1.16 11.62 19.05
N ASN A 276 -0.72 12.83 18.69
CA ASN A 276 -1.49 13.76 17.86
C ASN A 276 -1.55 13.38 16.37
N LYS A 277 -0.96 12.25 15.97
CA LYS A 277 -0.94 11.71 14.60
C LYS A 277 -0.37 12.68 13.54
N ARG A 278 0.50 13.61 13.95
CA ARG A 278 1.14 14.58 13.03
C ARG A 278 2.62 14.32 12.81
N PHE A 279 3.28 13.60 13.70
CA PHE A 279 4.73 13.42 13.71
C PHE A 279 5.12 11.95 13.89
N LEU A 280 6.41 11.67 13.78
CA LEU A 280 7.01 10.44 14.23
C LEU A 280 7.75 10.65 15.55
N VAL A 281 7.73 9.62 16.38
CA VAL A 281 8.46 9.54 17.65
C VAL A 281 9.12 8.17 17.76
N THR A 282 10.14 8.07 18.60
CA THR A 282 10.67 6.77 19.03
C THR A 282 9.66 6.05 19.91
N GLU A 283 9.85 4.76 20.16
CA GLU A 283 8.98 3.97 21.05
C GLU A 283 8.88 4.56 22.47
N SER A 284 9.95 5.20 22.95
CA SER A 284 10.02 5.96 24.20
C SER A 284 9.37 7.36 24.15
N GLY A 285 8.85 7.79 23.00
CA GLY A 285 8.18 9.09 22.82
C GLY A 285 9.10 10.25 22.46
N ARG A 286 10.40 10.03 22.21
CA ARG A 286 11.30 11.12 21.77
C ARG A 286 10.92 11.57 20.35
N PRO A 287 10.91 12.88 20.05
CA PRO A 287 10.73 13.39 18.69
C PRO A 287 11.69 12.75 17.69
N PHE A 288 11.21 12.43 16.51
CA PHE A 288 12.03 11.99 15.39
C PHE A 288 11.83 12.93 14.20
N PHE A 289 12.88 13.70 13.87
CA PHE A 289 12.90 14.52 12.67
C PHE A 289 13.31 13.65 11.48
N TRP A 290 12.39 13.43 10.54
CA TRP A 290 12.71 12.76 9.28
C TRP A 290 13.46 13.74 8.38
N LEU A 291 14.77 13.58 8.32
CA LEU A 291 15.60 14.12 7.25
C LEU A 291 16.14 12.94 6.44
N ALA A 292 15.63 12.74 5.23
CA ALA A 292 16.00 11.61 4.38
C ALA A 292 16.89 12.02 3.20
N ASP A 293 17.80 11.14 2.81
CA ASP A 293 18.43 11.18 1.48
C ASP A 293 17.81 10.13 0.55
N THR A 294 17.88 10.39 -0.75
CA THR A 294 17.32 9.51 -1.79
C THR A 294 18.41 8.78 -2.56
N GLY A 295 18.65 7.52 -2.20
CA GLY A 295 19.62 6.62 -2.84
C GLY A 295 18.94 5.46 -3.56
N TRP A 296 18.01 5.72 -4.48
CA TRP A 296 17.15 4.68 -5.06
C TRP A 296 17.90 3.41 -5.50
N MET A 297 19.05 3.57 -6.14
CA MET A 297 19.85 2.46 -6.69
C MET A 297 20.91 1.89 -5.72
N LEU A 298 20.95 2.30 -4.45
CA LEU A 298 22.03 1.95 -3.51
C LEU A 298 22.19 0.42 -3.32
N PHE A 299 21.10 -0.33 -3.25
CA PHE A 299 21.12 -1.80 -3.07
C PHE A 299 21.68 -2.56 -4.27
N HIS A 300 21.73 -1.92 -5.44
CA HIS A 300 22.08 -2.58 -6.71
C HIS A 300 23.43 -2.14 -7.25
N LYS A 301 23.82 -0.89 -7.05
CA LYS A 301 25.00 -0.32 -7.72
C LYS A 301 26.22 -0.12 -6.81
N LEU A 302 26.01 -0.09 -5.49
CA LEU A 302 27.09 0.09 -4.54
C LEU A 302 27.57 -1.25 -3.99
N ASP A 303 28.89 -1.43 -3.96
CA ASP A 303 29.52 -2.49 -3.20
C ASP A 303 29.59 -2.14 -1.69
N ARG A 304 30.13 -3.05 -0.88
CA ARG A 304 30.18 -2.86 0.58
C ARG A 304 31.02 -1.67 1.03
N GLU A 305 32.14 -1.39 0.38
CA GLU A 305 33.01 -0.25 0.73
C GLU A 305 32.33 1.07 0.35
N GLU A 306 31.67 1.10 -0.81
CA GLU A 306 30.91 2.26 -1.26
C GLU A 306 29.68 2.52 -0.37
N ILE A 307 29.01 1.47 0.11
CA ILE A 307 27.91 1.59 1.10
C ILE A 307 28.40 2.24 2.39
N ASP A 308 29.57 1.85 2.89
CA ASP A 308 30.14 2.43 4.11
C ASP A 308 30.47 3.91 3.91
N LYS A 309 31.10 4.25 2.77
CA LYS A 309 31.40 5.64 2.39
C LYS A 309 30.13 6.49 2.29
N TYR A 310 29.08 5.95 1.66
CA TYR A 310 27.79 6.62 1.53
C TYR A 310 27.15 6.87 2.90
N PHE A 311 27.05 5.86 3.76
CA PHE A 311 26.42 6.01 5.08
C PHE A 311 27.23 6.88 6.04
N GLU A 312 28.56 6.81 6.00
CA GLU A 312 29.42 7.69 6.80
C GLU A 312 29.20 9.16 6.41
N ASN A 313 29.15 9.46 5.11
CA ASN A 313 28.87 10.81 4.63
C ASN A 313 27.47 11.29 5.07
N ARG A 314 26.43 10.49 4.85
CA ARG A 314 25.06 10.87 5.23
C ARG A 314 24.87 11.04 6.73
N ALA A 315 25.53 10.22 7.54
CA ALA A 315 25.56 10.40 8.99
C ALA A 315 26.28 11.70 9.40
N ALA A 316 27.42 12.04 8.77
CA ALA A 316 28.15 13.28 9.03
C ALA A 316 27.32 14.53 8.66
N GLN A 317 26.52 14.45 7.60
CA GLN A 317 25.54 15.46 7.19
C GLN A 317 24.25 15.44 8.02
N GLN A 318 24.17 14.60 9.05
CA GLN A 318 23.05 14.48 9.98
C GLN A 318 21.72 14.08 9.31
N PHE A 319 21.77 13.37 8.18
CA PHE A 319 20.61 12.63 7.70
C PHE A 319 20.21 11.58 8.74
N SER A 320 18.93 11.26 8.77
CA SER A 320 18.32 10.31 9.71
C SER A 320 17.72 9.10 9.01
N VAL A 321 17.38 9.24 7.72
CA VAL A 321 16.75 8.21 6.91
C VAL A 321 17.48 8.14 5.56
N VAL A 322 17.57 6.95 4.98
CA VAL A 322 17.98 6.74 3.60
C VAL A 322 16.88 5.97 2.88
N MET A 323 16.46 6.45 1.71
CA MET A 323 15.45 5.80 0.89
C MET A 323 16.11 4.99 -0.22
N GLY A 324 15.63 3.76 -0.46
CA GLY A 324 16.20 2.87 -1.46
C GLY A 324 15.26 1.77 -1.92
N MET A 325 15.45 1.27 -3.14
CA MET A 325 14.64 0.21 -3.72
C MET A 325 15.28 -1.15 -3.48
N LEU A 326 14.55 -2.07 -2.85
CA LEU A 326 15.05 -3.42 -2.57
C LEU A 326 15.11 -4.30 -3.81
N LEU A 327 14.15 -4.16 -4.72
CA LEU A 327 14.22 -4.82 -6.01
C LEU A 327 14.66 -3.82 -7.07
N PRO A 328 15.44 -4.29 -8.06
CA PRO A 328 15.87 -3.43 -9.14
C PRO A 328 14.67 -2.98 -9.98
N TRP A 329 14.89 -1.92 -10.76
CA TRP A 329 13.84 -1.27 -11.55
C TRP A 329 13.09 -2.23 -12.48
N LEU A 330 13.82 -3.20 -13.06
CA LEU A 330 13.28 -4.27 -13.87
C LEU A 330 13.58 -5.64 -13.25
N PRO A 331 12.63 -6.58 -13.29
CA PRO A 331 12.88 -7.96 -12.86
C PRO A 331 14.05 -8.61 -13.62
N GLY A 332 14.88 -9.37 -12.90
CA GLY A 332 16.03 -10.08 -13.46
C GLY A 332 17.32 -9.27 -13.55
N GLN A 333 17.30 -7.97 -13.23
CA GLN A 333 18.53 -7.20 -13.04
C GLN A 333 19.31 -7.68 -11.81
N THR A 334 20.63 -7.51 -11.85
CA THR A 334 21.54 -7.95 -10.80
C THR A 334 22.01 -6.78 -9.93
N ASN A 335 22.50 -7.08 -8.72
CA ASN A 335 23.33 -6.13 -7.98
C ASN A 335 24.75 -6.05 -8.56
N VAL A 336 25.60 -5.24 -7.93
CA VAL A 336 27.01 -4.99 -8.30
C VAL A 336 27.87 -6.26 -8.35
N TYR A 337 27.45 -7.32 -7.66
CA TYR A 337 28.12 -8.62 -7.62
C TYR A 337 27.57 -9.61 -8.67
N GLY A 338 26.65 -9.19 -9.55
CA GLY A 338 26.05 -10.05 -10.56
C GLY A 338 24.97 -10.99 -10.03
N GLU A 339 24.44 -10.75 -8.83
CA GLU A 339 23.42 -11.60 -8.21
C GLU A 339 22.02 -11.03 -8.46
N THR A 340 21.06 -11.85 -8.88
CA THR A 340 19.63 -11.48 -8.93
C THR A 340 18.98 -11.62 -7.55
N ALA A 341 17.92 -10.87 -7.26
CA ALA A 341 17.21 -10.98 -5.97
C ALA A 341 16.53 -12.34 -5.74
N PHE A 342 16.12 -12.99 -6.83
CA PHE A 342 15.42 -14.27 -6.83
C PHE A 342 15.98 -15.20 -7.90
N GLU A 343 15.99 -16.50 -7.60
CA GLU A 343 16.38 -17.53 -8.55
C GLU A 343 15.34 -17.64 -9.67
N ASN A 344 15.77 -17.56 -10.94
CA ASN A 344 14.89 -17.64 -12.11
C ASN A 344 13.68 -16.69 -12.05
N SER A 345 13.83 -15.54 -11.36
CA SER A 345 12.76 -14.57 -11.10
C SER A 345 11.53 -15.13 -10.35
N ASP A 346 11.69 -16.26 -9.66
CA ASP A 346 10.67 -16.84 -8.79
C ASP A 346 10.72 -16.13 -7.42
N TYR A 347 9.76 -15.23 -7.17
CA TYR A 347 9.62 -14.49 -5.92
C TYR A 347 9.50 -15.38 -4.66
N THR A 348 9.34 -16.70 -4.82
CA THR A 348 9.33 -17.67 -3.71
C THR A 348 10.71 -18.28 -3.39
N LYS A 349 11.74 -17.97 -4.19
CA LYS A 349 13.11 -18.50 -4.08
C LYS A 349 14.13 -17.36 -3.96
N PRO A 350 14.28 -16.75 -2.78
CA PRO A 350 15.23 -15.67 -2.57
C PRO A 350 16.67 -16.14 -2.80
N ASN A 351 17.45 -15.41 -3.59
CA ASN A 351 18.88 -15.69 -3.79
C ASN A 351 19.67 -15.26 -2.55
N LYS A 352 20.25 -16.24 -1.85
CA LYS A 352 20.99 -16.02 -0.60
C LYS A 352 22.05 -14.92 -0.70
N LYS A 353 22.84 -14.87 -1.78
CA LYS A 353 23.96 -13.92 -1.91
C LYS A 353 23.48 -12.48 -2.10
N TYR A 354 22.43 -12.29 -2.87
CA TYR A 354 21.81 -10.98 -3.03
C TYR A 354 21.33 -10.44 -1.68
N TRP A 355 20.56 -11.25 -0.94
CA TRP A 355 20.01 -10.84 0.33
C TRP A 355 21.08 -10.69 1.43
N GLN A 356 22.22 -11.39 1.35
CA GLN A 356 23.38 -11.13 2.21
C GLN A 356 24.04 -9.75 1.98
N HIS A 357 23.91 -9.18 0.78
CA HIS A 357 24.31 -7.80 0.54
C HIS A 357 23.31 -6.82 1.15
N VAL A 358 22.00 -7.09 0.99
CA VAL A 358 20.94 -6.29 1.63
C VAL A 358 21.09 -6.31 3.16
N ASP A 359 21.39 -7.46 3.76
CA ASP A 359 21.64 -7.59 5.20
C ASP A 359 22.79 -6.69 5.66
N TYR A 360 23.90 -6.69 4.92
CA TYR A 360 25.04 -5.81 5.19
C TYR A 360 24.61 -4.35 5.21
N ILE A 361 23.82 -3.92 4.22
CA ILE A 361 23.32 -2.55 4.12
C ILE A 361 22.42 -2.20 5.32
N VAL A 362 21.51 -3.09 5.70
CA VAL A 362 20.65 -2.92 6.89
C VAL A 362 21.50 -2.80 8.17
N GLU A 363 22.52 -3.63 8.32
CA GLU A 363 23.43 -3.60 9.46
C GLU A 363 24.26 -2.31 9.51
N GLN A 364 24.86 -1.90 8.40
CA GLN A 364 25.70 -0.70 8.36
C GLN A 364 24.88 0.58 8.53
N SER A 365 23.67 0.65 7.97
CA SER A 365 22.77 1.79 8.23
C SER A 365 22.51 1.95 9.73
N ALA A 366 22.18 0.86 10.44
CA ALA A 366 21.92 0.88 11.88
C ALA A 366 23.17 1.29 12.67
N ALA A 367 24.34 0.74 12.31
CA ALA A 367 25.61 1.07 12.95
C ALA A 367 26.00 2.54 12.80
N LYS A 368 25.56 3.21 11.73
CA LYS A 368 25.75 4.65 11.48
C LYS A 368 24.59 5.52 12.00
N GLY A 369 23.61 4.93 12.67
CA GLY A 369 22.47 5.63 13.25
C GLY A 369 21.42 6.11 12.22
N LEU A 370 21.36 5.45 11.06
CA LEU A 370 20.45 5.75 9.96
C LEU A 370 19.31 4.74 9.90
N TYR A 371 18.10 5.25 9.70
CA TYR A 371 16.94 4.44 9.34
C TYR A 371 16.92 4.20 7.83
N LEU A 372 16.31 3.09 7.41
CA LEU A 372 16.07 2.79 6.01
C LEU A 372 14.58 2.90 5.71
N CYS A 373 14.23 3.70 4.71
CA CYS A 373 12.90 3.64 4.10
C CYS A 373 12.98 2.83 2.81
N MET A 374 12.57 1.57 2.91
CA MET A 374 12.80 0.58 1.86
C MET A 374 11.56 0.40 0.99
N VAL A 375 11.75 0.52 -0.32
CA VAL A 375 10.71 0.19 -1.30
C VAL A 375 10.85 -1.28 -1.68
N PRO A 376 9.93 -2.18 -1.27
CA PRO A 376 10.07 -3.60 -1.57
C PRO A 376 10.14 -3.89 -3.08
N ALA A 377 9.32 -3.23 -3.87
CA ALA A 377 9.35 -3.36 -5.32
C ALA A 377 8.92 -2.04 -5.96
N TRP A 378 9.49 -1.69 -7.11
CA TRP A 378 9.21 -0.42 -7.80
C TRP A 378 8.26 -0.61 -9.00
N ALA A 379 7.38 0.36 -9.25
CA ALA A 379 6.48 0.51 -10.41
C ALA A 379 6.16 -0.75 -11.23
N LEU A 380 7.03 -1.08 -12.19
CA LEU A 380 6.82 -2.12 -13.21
C LEU A 380 6.71 -3.52 -12.65
N ASN A 381 7.19 -3.75 -11.42
CA ASN A 381 6.99 -5.00 -10.69
C ASN A 381 5.49 -5.27 -10.37
N TYR A 382 4.62 -4.25 -10.45
CA TYR A 382 3.19 -4.36 -10.14
C TYR A 382 2.24 -4.38 -11.35
N VAL A 383 2.62 -3.83 -12.51
CA VAL A 383 1.69 -3.56 -13.63
C VAL A 383 1.26 -4.87 -14.34
N GLU A 384 0.16 -4.93 -15.09
CA GLU A 384 -0.15 -6.05 -16.00
C GLU A 384 0.52 -5.84 -17.38
N PRO A 385 0.87 -6.89 -18.15
CA PRO A 385 1.48 -6.73 -19.47
C PRO A 385 0.58 -5.91 -20.42
N LYS A 386 1.16 -5.23 -21.41
CA LYS A 386 0.36 -4.60 -22.48
C LYS A 386 -0.36 -5.71 -23.26
N LYS A 387 -1.57 -5.45 -23.72
CA LYS A 387 -2.35 -6.41 -24.52
C LYS A 387 -1.53 -6.82 -25.76
N GLY A 388 -1.19 -8.11 -25.87
CA GLY A 388 -0.36 -8.65 -26.95
C GLY A 388 1.09 -8.98 -26.59
N THR A 389 1.55 -8.67 -25.37
CA THR A 389 2.87 -9.16 -24.88
C THR A 389 2.71 -10.49 -24.15
N THR A 390 3.49 -11.50 -24.56
CA THR A 390 3.45 -12.88 -24.03
C THR A 390 4.29 -13.09 -22.77
N ASP A 391 5.10 -12.11 -22.36
CA ASP A 391 5.91 -12.19 -21.14
C ASP A 391 5.10 -11.74 -19.91
N THR A 392 4.56 -12.72 -19.20
CA THR A 392 3.87 -12.54 -17.91
C THR A 392 4.71 -13.05 -16.73
N THR A 393 5.96 -13.47 -16.97
CA THR A 393 6.66 -14.37 -16.05
C THR A 393 7.23 -13.73 -14.78
N ASN A 394 7.27 -12.39 -14.69
CA ASN A 394 8.06 -11.72 -13.63
C ASN A 394 7.32 -10.55 -12.93
N ARG A 395 6.07 -10.73 -12.48
CA ARG A 395 5.35 -9.66 -11.76
C ARG A 395 4.67 -10.17 -10.50
N LEU A 396 4.61 -9.33 -9.47
CA LEU A 396 3.98 -9.68 -8.20
C LEU A 396 2.47 -9.84 -8.40
N ASP A 397 1.92 -10.99 -8.03
CA ASP A 397 0.50 -11.15 -7.72
C ASP A 397 0.33 -11.11 -6.19
N ALA A 398 -0.89 -11.11 -5.66
CA ALA A 398 -1.03 -10.96 -4.21
C ALA A 398 -0.51 -12.18 -3.43
N ARG A 399 -0.48 -13.38 -4.02
CA ARG A 399 0.09 -14.57 -3.37
C ARG A 399 1.61 -14.43 -3.27
N THR A 400 2.28 -14.11 -4.38
CA THR A 400 3.74 -13.90 -4.39
C THR A 400 4.14 -12.66 -3.60
N ALA A 401 3.31 -11.60 -3.59
CA ALA A 401 3.52 -10.40 -2.78
C ALA A 401 3.37 -10.66 -1.28
N TYR A 402 2.36 -11.42 -0.83
CA TYR A 402 2.25 -11.82 0.57
C TYR A 402 3.47 -12.63 1.00
N ALA A 403 3.87 -13.58 0.17
CA ALA A 403 4.95 -14.49 0.52
C ALA A 403 6.32 -13.77 0.51
N TYR A 404 6.55 -12.89 -0.46
CA TYR A 404 7.68 -11.97 -0.47
C TYR A 404 7.68 -11.03 0.74
N GLY A 405 6.54 -10.41 1.05
CA GLY A 405 6.38 -9.57 2.23
C GLY A 405 6.70 -10.32 3.52
N LYS A 406 6.21 -11.56 3.66
CA LYS A 406 6.49 -12.41 4.82
C LYS A 406 7.95 -12.77 4.94
N PHE A 407 8.63 -13.02 3.83
CA PHE A 407 10.07 -13.19 3.81
C PHE A 407 10.80 -11.94 4.31
N LEU A 408 10.44 -10.75 3.82
CA LEU A 408 11.02 -9.49 4.28
C LEU A 408 10.79 -9.28 5.77
N GLY A 409 9.54 -9.43 6.23
CA GLY A 409 9.18 -9.29 7.63
C GLY A 409 9.93 -10.28 8.52
N ASN A 410 9.98 -11.56 8.14
CA ASN A 410 10.73 -12.58 8.89
C ASN A 410 12.23 -12.28 8.93
N ARG A 411 12.81 -11.91 7.78
CA ARG A 411 14.25 -11.64 7.66
C ARG A 411 14.67 -10.47 8.52
N TYR A 412 13.88 -9.40 8.51
CA TYR A 412 14.23 -8.12 9.13
C TYR A 412 13.46 -7.80 10.43
N ASN A 413 12.78 -8.78 11.04
CA ASN A 413 12.03 -8.57 12.29
C ASN A 413 12.85 -8.05 13.48
N LYS A 414 14.18 -8.20 13.42
CA LYS A 414 15.13 -7.69 14.43
C LYS A 414 15.68 -6.30 14.12
N ALA A 415 15.47 -5.79 12.91
CA ALA A 415 15.93 -4.47 12.47
C ALA A 415 14.81 -3.44 12.69
N LEU A 416 14.88 -2.72 13.81
CA LEU A 416 13.86 -1.73 14.19
C LEU A 416 14.00 -0.38 13.46
N ASN A 417 15.06 -0.23 12.65
CA ASN A 417 15.36 0.98 11.91
C ASN A 417 14.76 1.00 10.49
N ILE A 418 13.64 0.29 10.27
CA ILE A 418 13.04 0.13 8.93
C ILE A 418 11.65 0.78 8.86
N VAL A 419 11.42 1.51 7.78
CA VAL A 419 10.12 1.99 7.32
C VAL A 419 9.83 1.39 5.95
N TRP A 420 8.66 0.80 5.76
CA TRP A 420 8.29 0.13 4.51
C TRP A 420 7.53 1.08 3.58
N MET A 421 8.06 1.31 2.38
CA MET A 421 7.46 2.19 1.39
C MET A 421 6.88 1.37 0.24
N LEU A 422 5.56 1.19 0.20
CA LEU A 422 4.91 0.51 -0.93
C LEU A 422 4.79 1.45 -2.14
N GLY A 423 4.47 0.92 -3.32
CA GLY A 423 4.30 1.75 -4.54
C GLY A 423 5.61 1.96 -5.29
N GLY A 424 5.94 3.21 -5.60
CA GLY A 424 7.14 3.59 -6.36
C GLY A 424 6.77 4.25 -7.69
N ASP A 425 6.53 5.56 -7.69
CA ASP A 425 6.19 6.40 -8.85
C ASP A 425 5.04 5.81 -9.69
N ILE A 426 4.05 5.24 -8.99
CA ILE A 426 2.95 4.53 -9.64
C ILE A 426 1.61 4.75 -8.94
N ARG A 427 0.56 4.94 -9.74
CA ARG A 427 -0.82 4.87 -9.26
C ARG A 427 -1.16 3.40 -8.96
N PRO A 428 -1.68 3.07 -7.77
CA PRO A 428 -2.01 1.69 -7.47
C PRO A 428 -3.18 1.24 -8.33
N THR A 429 -2.93 0.24 -9.17
CA THR A 429 -3.94 -0.39 -10.03
C THR A 429 -4.36 -1.77 -9.52
N ARG A 430 -3.55 -2.38 -8.64
CA ARG A 430 -3.76 -3.73 -8.07
C ARG A 430 -3.69 -3.69 -6.55
N TYR A 431 -4.64 -3.02 -5.91
CA TYR A 431 -4.68 -2.79 -4.46
C TYR A 431 -4.41 -4.04 -3.62
N ALA A 432 -4.98 -5.20 -4.00
CA ALA A 432 -4.77 -6.46 -3.30
C ALA A 432 -3.29 -6.89 -3.25
N VAL A 433 -2.47 -6.56 -4.25
CA VAL A 433 -1.03 -6.86 -4.25
C VAL A 433 -0.32 -6.06 -3.16
N TYR A 434 -0.65 -4.77 -3.02
CA TYR A 434 -0.10 -3.91 -1.97
C TYR A 434 -0.59 -4.32 -0.58
N ASP A 435 -1.89 -4.62 -0.44
CA ASP A 435 -2.47 -5.10 0.82
C ASP A 435 -1.82 -6.43 1.26
N ALA A 436 -1.61 -7.34 0.32
CA ALA A 436 -0.96 -8.61 0.57
C ALA A 436 0.50 -8.44 0.97
N LEU A 437 1.24 -7.55 0.30
CA LEU A 437 2.63 -7.23 0.63
C LEU A 437 2.74 -6.66 2.05
N ALA A 438 1.91 -5.66 2.39
CA ALA A 438 1.84 -5.08 3.73
C ALA A 438 1.49 -6.14 4.79
N LYS A 439 0.49 -6.97 4.50
CA LYS A 439 0.09 -8.05 5.40
C LYS A 439 1.20 -9.08 5.59
N GLY A 440 1.90 -9.46 4.52
CA GLY A 440 3.02 -10.37 4.57
C GLY A 440 4.11 -9.85 5.50
N ILE A 441 4.52 -8.60 5.30
CA ILE A 441 5.52 -7.92 6.16
C ILE A 441 5.06 -7.92 7.62
N THR A 442 3.82 -7.51 7.87
CA THR A 442 3.22 -7.46 9.22
C THR A 442 3.23 -8.83 9.89
N ASP A 443 2.78 -9.88 9.20
CA ASP A 443 2.80 -11.26 9.70
C ASP A 443 4.24 -11.73 9.98
N GLY A 444 5.21 -11.32 9.15
CA GLY A 444 6.61 -11.71 9.29
C GLY A 444 7.33 -11.06 10.48
N VAL A 445 6.93 -9.83 10.86
CA VAL A 445 7.43 -9.16 12.07
C VAL A 445 6.73 -9.60 13.36
N GLY A 446 5.87 -10.63 13.29
CA GLY A 446 5.18 -11.21 14.46
C GLY A 446 3.67 -10.97 14.49
N GLY A 447 3.11 -10.32 13.47
CA GLY A 447 1.66 -10.08 13.34
C GLY A 447 1.14 -8.85 14.08
N ASP A 448 2.01 -8.12 14.79
CA ASP A 448 1.68 -6.84 15.41
C ASP A 448 1.80 -5.71 14.37
N PRO A 449 0.70 -5.02 14.02
CA PRO A 449 0.75 -3.91 13.07
C PRO A 449 1.65 -2.76 13.52
N ASP A 450 1.87 -2.57 14.83
CA ASP A 450 2.74 -1.50 15.33
C ASP A 450 4.23 -1.80 15.07
N MET A 451 4.59 -3.05 14.75
CA MET A 451 5.97 -3.46 14.50
C MET A 451 6.46 -3.14 13.08
N ALA A 452 5.59 -2.71 12.18
CA ALA A 452 5.94 -2.30 10.83
C ALA A 452 5.28 -0.96 10.48
N LEU A 453 6.10 0.09 10.33
CA LEU A 453 5.63 1.40 9.88
C LEU A 453 5.59 1.43 8.35
N PHE A 454 4.46 1.79 7.76
CA PHE A 454 4.31 1.86 6.30
C PHE A 454 4.01 3.26 5.76
N THR A 455 4.43 3.48 4.52
CA THR A 455 4.04 4.59 3.66
C THR A 455 3.80 4.10 2.23
N TYR A 456 3.34 4.98 1.34
CA TYR A 456 3.14 4.68 -0.08
C TYR A 456 3.74 5.79 -0.95
N HIS A 457 4.61 5.42 -1.90
CA HIS A 457 5.22 6.34 -2.86
C HIS A 457 4.30 6.56 -4.08
N PRO A 458 3.64 7.73 -4.20
CA PRO A 458 2.70 8.04 -5.29
C PRO A 458 3.43 8.33 -6.61
N PRO A 459 2.71 8.55 -7.73
CA PRO A 459 3.29 9.06 -8.97
C PRO A 459 3.25 10.59 -9.06
N SER A 460 4.16 11.18 -9.84
CA SER A 460 4.27 12.66 -9.97
C SER A 460 3.00 13.32 -10.53
N GLY A 461 2.23 12.61 -11.36
CA GLY A 461 0.95 13.10 -11.91
C GLY A 461 -0.19 13.22 -10.88
N GLN A 462 -0.11 12.48 -9.78
CA GLN A 462 -1.07 12.52 -8.67
C GLN A 462 -0.26 12.44 -7.36
N PRO A 463 0.31 13.58 -6.95
CA PRO A 463 1.54 13.63 -6.14
C PRO A 463 1.34 13.25 -4.68
N SER A 464 0.21 12.68 -4.26
CA SER A 464 -0.01 12.29 -2.87
C SER A 464 -0.65 10.93 -2.75
N SER A 465 -0.10 10.14 -1.83
CA SER A 465 -0.66 8.86 -1.36
C SER A 465 -2.09 8.98 -0.83
N VAL A 466 -2.53 10.18 -0.41
CA VAL A 466 -3.89 10.40 0.10
C VAL A 466 -4.96 9.95 -0.88
N GLY A 467 -4.79 10.25 -2.17
CA GLY A 467 -5.77 9.91 -3.21
C GLY A 467 -5.93 8.41 -3.47
N PHE A 468 -5.14 7.57 -2.79
CA PHE A 468 -5.06 6.13 -3.06
C PHE A 468 -5.20 5.27 -1.81
N CYS A 469 -4.48 5.64 -0.76
CA CYS A 469 -4.19 4.74 0.35
C CYS A 469 -4.49 5.37 1.72
N HIS A 470 -5.02 6.60 1.79
CA HIS A 470 -5.24 7.29 3.07
C HIS A 470 -6.03 6.45 4.07
N ASP A 471 -7.10 5.79 3.63
CA ASP A 471 -7.97 4.99 4.50
C ASP A 471 -7.50 3.53 4.67
N ARG A 472 -6.36 3.17 4.07
CA ARG A 472 -5.83 1.81 4.19
C ARG A 472 -5.33 1.58 5.62
N PRO A 473 -5.74 0.47 6.28
CA PRO A 473 -5.35 0.20 7.66
C PRO A 473 -3.84 0.09 7.88
N TRP A 474 -3.10 -0.34 6.86
CA TRP A 474 -1.65 -0.49 6.95
C TRP A 474 -0.89 0.82 6.73
N LEU A 475 -1.48 1.88 6.17
CA LEU A 475 -0.75 3.12 5.87
C LEU A 475 -0.61 3.98 7.12
N ASP A 476 0.61 4.23 7.61
CA ASP A 476 0.83 5.08 8.78
C ASP A 476 1.13 6.53 8.42
N VAL A 477 1.90 6.72 7.36
CA VAL A 477 2.40 8.02 6.90
C VAL A 477 1.95 8.28 5.48
N ASN A 478 1.41 9.47 5.20
CA ASN A 478 1.22 9.93 3.83
C ASN A 478 2.55 10.45 3.28
N LEU A 479 2.94 9.98 2.10
CA LEU A 479 4.04 10.55 1.32
C LEU A 479 3.51 11.34 0.12
N VAL A 480 4.23 12.41 -0.21
CA VAL A 480 4.02 13.29 -1.37
C VAL A 480 5.25 13.26 -2.28
N GLN A 481 5.06 13.35 -3.60
CA GLN A 481 6.11 13.50 -4.60
C GLN A 481 5.88 14.83 -5.34
N THR A 482 6.59 15.89 -4.96
CA THR A 482 6.43 17.22 -5.56
C THR A 482 7.39 17.50 -6.73
N GLY A 483 8.44 16.68 -6.90
CA GLY A 483 9.36 16.77 -8.03
C GLY A 483 8.73 16.40 -9.38
N HIS A 484 9.34 16.73 -10.53
CA HIS A 484 10.50 17.60 -10.75
C HIS A 484 10.08 18.85 -11.55
N ASP A 485 8.91 19.42 -11.23
CA ASP A 485 8.41 20.66 -11.83
C ASP A 485 8.84 21.90 -11.03
N TYR A 486 9.04 23.01 -11.74
CA TYR A 486 9.53 24.28 -11.18
C TYR A 486 8.61 24.87 -10.11
N TRP A 487 7.30 24.90 -10.36
CA TRP A 487 6.35 25.66 -9.53
C TRP A 487 5.24 24.82 -8.94
N ARG A 488 5.45 23.50 -8.80
CA ARG A 488 4.49 22.69 -8.06
C ARG A 488 4.40 23.21 -6.63
N LEU A 489 3.23 23.67 -6.22
CA LEU A 489 3.02 24.29 -4.90
C LEU A 489 2.89 23.21 -3.81
N GLY A 490 4.00 22.54 -3.48
CA GLY A 490 4.04 21.42 -2.54
C GLY A 490 3.38 21.72 -1.18
N TYR A 491 3.55 22.94 -0.68
CA TYR A 491 2.92 23.41 0.56
C TYR A 491 1.38 23.30 0.54
N ASN A 492 0.71 23.49 -0.60
CA ASN A 492 -0.74 23.32 -0.69
C ASN A 492 -1.15 21.86 -0.52
N ILE A 493 -0.36 20.92 -1.07
CA ILE A 493 -0.62 19.49 -0.92
C ILE A 493 -0.38 19.06 0.52
N ILE A 494 0.70 19.53 1.14
CA ILE A 494 1.00 19.25 2.56
C ILE A 494 -0.10 19.82 3.46
N ALA A 495 -0.50 21.08 3.27
CA ALA A 495 -1.56 21.71 4.07
C ALA A 495 -2.90 20.98 3.90
N ALA A 496 -3.25 20.56 2.67
CA ALA A 496 -4.45 19.77 2.41
C ALA A 496 -4.41 18.43 3.14
N ASN A 497 -3.26 17.72 3.11
CA ASN A 497 -3.09 16.47 3.84
C ASN A 497 -3.14 16.67 5.35
N TYR A 498 -2.58 17.78 5.86
CA TYR A 498 -2.66 18.14 7.28
C TYR A 498 -4.10 18.37 7.72
N ALA A 499 -4.96 18.94 6.88
CA ALA A 499 -6.37 19.19 7.21
C ALA A 499 -7.25 17.92 7.25
N LEU A 500 -6.76 16.76 6.81
CA LEU A 500 -7.57 15.52 6.75
C LEU A 500 -7.93 14.94 8.11
N THR A 501 -9.07 14.25 8.12
CA THR A 501 -9.56 13.43 9.22
C THR A 501 -9.92 12.03 8.68
N PRO A 502 -9.39 10.94 9.26
CA PRO A 502 -8.48 10.90 10.40
C PRO A 502 -7.08 11.46 10.06
N PRO A 503 -6.41 12.13 11.00
CA PRO A 503 -5.09 12.71 10.75
C PRO A 503 -4.03 11.62 10.58
N LYS A 504 -3.08 11.84 9.65
CA LYS A 504 -1.85 11.05 9.51
C LYS A 504 -0.64 11.98 9.29
N PRO A 505 0.57 11.63 9.77
CA PRO A 505 1.77 12.39 9.44
C PRO A 505 1.96 12.45 7.92
N THR A 506 2.46 13.57 7.42
CA THR A 506 2.74 13.75 5.99
C THR A 506 4.17 14.24 5.78
N VAL A 507 4.85 13.71 4.75
CA VAL A 507 6.19 14.13 4.33
C VAL A 507 6.24 14.30 2.81
N ASP A 508 7.01 15.29 2.34
CA ASP A 508 7.44 15.35 0.94
C ASP A 508 8.62 14.40 0.76
N GLY A 509 8.33 13.23 0.19
CA GLY A 509 9.26 12.12 0.08
C GLY A 509 10.03 12.08 -1.23
N GLU A 510 9.61 12.84 -2.23
CA GLU A 510 10.37 13.03 -3.47
C GLU A 510 10.07 14.43 -4.06
N PRO A 511 10.77 15.46 -3.56
CA PRO A 511 10.75 16.79 -4.14
C PRO A 511 11.63 16.86 -5.40
N CYS A 512 11.90 18.06 -5.90
CA CYS A 512 12.96 18.21 -6.89
C CYS A 512 14.32 17.80 -6.31
N TYR A 513 15.22 17.31 -7.17
CA TYR A 513 16.57 16.89 -6.78
C TYR A 513 17.59 17.93 -7.21
N GLU A 514 18.59 18.18 -6.36
CA GLU A 514 19.68 19.11 -6.66
C GLU A 514 20.46 18.64 -7.89
N ASN A 515 20.85 19.58 -8.76
CA ASN A 515 21.50 19.33 -10.04
C ASN A 515 20.69 18.46 -11.02
N HIS A 516 19.41 18.17 -10.73
CA HIS A 516 18.54 17.44 -11.65
C HIS A 516 17.91 18.43 -12.64
N PRO A 517 17.81 18.08 -13.93
CA PRO A 517 17.17 18.93 -14.92
C PRO A 517 15.69 19.15 -14.62
N VAL A 518 15.23 20.39 -14.75
CA VAL A 518 13.82 20.76 -14.58
C VAL A 518 12.96 20.00 -15.61
N ARG A 519 11.88 19.35 -15.16
CA ARG A 519 11.01 18.51 -16.00
C ARG A 519 11.78 17.48 -16.83
N HIS A 520 12.90 16.98 -16.30
CA HIS A 520 13.76 15.99 -16.95
C HIS A 520 14.40 16.49 -18.26
N LYS A 521 14.58 17.80 -18.47
CA LYS A 521 15.24 18.39 -19.64
C LYS A 521 16.27 19.45 -19.23
N PHE A 522 17.53 19.27 -19.62
CA PHE A 522 18.63 20.21 -19.27
C PHE A 522 18.45 21.60 -19.87
N ASP A 523 17.78 21.72 -21.02
CA ASP A 523 17.46 23.03 -21.63
C ASP A 523 16.60 23.92 -20.72
N ASN A 524 15.89 23.35 -19.74
CA ASN A 524 15.12 24.09 -18.75
C ASN A 524 15.95 24.54 -17.53
N GLY A 525 17.26 24.26 -17.52
CA GLY A 525 18.13 24.43 -16.36
C GLY A 525 18.04 23.28 -15.35
N VAL A 526 18.75 23.44 -14.23
CA VAL A 526 18.82 22.46 -13.14
C VAL A 526 18.38 23.10 -11.81
N PHE A 527 17.92 22.27 -10.87
CA PHE A 527 17.61 22.75 -9.53
C PHE A 527 18.89 22.97 -8.71
N THR A 528 19.00 24.13 -8.07
CA THR A 528 20.12 24.50 -7.19
C THR A 528 19.82 24.17 -5.72
N ASP A 529 20.81 24.36 -4.86
CA ASP A 529 20.71 24.28 -3.40
C ASP A 529 19.60 25.18 -2.82
N TRP A 530 19.37 26.36 -3.41
CA TRP A 530 18.26 27.24 -3.04
C TRP A 530 16.89 26.55 -3.18
N TYR A 531 16.65 25.79 -4.25
CA TYR A 531 15.40 25.02 -4.38
C TYR A 531 15.26 23.99 -3.28
N MET A 532 16.36 23.36 -2.86
CA MET A 532 16.33 22.35 -1.80
C MET A 532 15.87 22.97 -0.49
N ARG A 533 16.43 24.13 -0.11
CA ARG A 533 16.03 24.88 1.09
C ARG A 533 14.60 25.39 0.99
N MET A 534 14.23 26.01 -0.13
CA MET A 534 12.88 26.52 -0.36
C MET A 534 11.82 25.42 -0.21
N ARG A 535 12.00 24.29 -0.87
CA ARG A 535 11.08 23.16 -0.80
C ARG A 535 11.01 22.56 0.60
N ALA A 536 12.14 22.46 1.30
CA ALA A 536 12.19 21.98 2.68
C ALA A 536 11.35 22.86 3.62
N TYR A 537 11.63 24.17 3.65
CA TYR A 537 10.91 25.09 4.54
C TYR A 537 9.44 25.23 4.17
N TRP A 538 9.09 25.28 2.88
CA TRP A 538 7.69 25.30 2.44
C TRP A 538 6.92 24.07 2.94
N SER A 539 7.46 22.87 2.75
CA SER A 539 6.81 21.64 3.17
C SER A 539 6.73 21.55 4.70
N LEU A 540 7.83 21.83 5.41
CA LEU A 540 7.87 21.78 6.87
C LEU A 540 6.87 22.76 7.49
N PHE A 541 6.89 24.02 7.07
CA PHE A 541 6.05 25.06 7.67
C PHE A 541 4.58 24.94 7.24
N ALA A 542 4.27 24.20 6.17
CA ALA A 542 2.91 23.80 5.82
C ALA A 542 2.37 22.61 6.63
N GLY A 543 3.19 21.97 7.47
CA GLY A 543 2.77 20.93 8.40
C GLY A 543 3.40 19.56 8.18
N ALA A 544 4.37 19.42 7.27
CA ALA A 544 5.10 18.16 7.13
C ALA A 544 5.93 17.87 8.40
N PHE A 545 6.03 16.61 8.81
CA PHE A 545 6.83 16.24 10.00
C PHE A 545 8.33 16.12 9.70
N GLY A 546 8.72 16.19 8.44
CA GLY A 546 10.09 16.06 8.00
C GLY A 546 10.19 16.38 6.51
N TYR A 547 11.32 16.04 5.91
CA TYR A 547 11.62 16.32 4.52
C TYR A 547 12.62 15.30 3.94
N THR A 548 12.47 14.98 2.65
CA THR A 548 13.42 14.16 1.90
C THR A 548 14.20 15.03 0.91
N TYR A 549 15.52 14.91 0.91
CA TYR A 549 16.43 15.46 -0.10
C TYR A 549 16.72 14.41 -1.18
N GLY A 550 17.10 14.87 -2.37
CA GLY A 550 17.79 14.03 -3.33
C GLY A 550 18.74 14.85 -4.20
N GLY A 551 19.83 14.23 -4.61
CA GLY A 551 20.83 14.81 -5.50
C GLY A 551 20.93 14.00 -6.79
N ASN A 552 21.00 14.69 -7.93
CA ASN A 552 21.27 14.05 -9.21
C ASN A 552 22.70 13.47 -9.19
N GLY A 553 22.83 12.21 -9.60
CA GLY A 553 24.05 11.41 -9.44
C GLY A 553 23.94 10.46 -8.25
N VAL A 554 23.48 10.94 -7.08
CA VAL A 554 23.27 10.09 -5.89
C VAL A 554 22.09 9.14 -6.08
N TRP A 555 20.92 9.64 -6.48
CA TRP A 555 19.73 8.77 -6.53
C TRP A 555 19.90 7.58 -7.50
N GLN A 556 20.67 7.78 -8.57
CA GLN A 556 21.00 6.77 -9.58
C GLN A 556 22.26 5.97 -9.24
N MET A 557 23.05 6.40 -8.24
CA MET A 557 24.41 5.92 -7.98
C MET A 557 25.28 5.94 -9.26
N ASP A 558 25.30 7.08 -9.95
CA ASP A 558 26.05 7.26 -11.21
C ASP A 558 27.56 7.15 -10.96
N LYS A 559 28.26 6.42 -11.83
CA LYS A 559 29.72 6.24 -11.78
C LYS A 559 30.35 6.77 -13.07
N LYS A 560 31.51 7.41 -12.96
CA LYS A 560 32.23 7.90 -14.14
C LYS A 560 32.53 6.76 -15.11
N GLY A 561 32.30 6.99 -16.40
CA GLY A 561 32.56 6.03 -17.47
C GLY A 561 31.57 4.87 -17.56
N GLN A 562 30.48 4.86 -16.77
CA GLN A 562 29.38 3.94 -16.96
C GLN A 562 28.27 4.56 -17.80
N GLU A 563 27.55 3.71 -18.55
CA GLU A 563 26.37 4.15 -19.30
C GLU A 563 25.31 4.68 -18.34
N PRO A 564 24.69 5.85 -18.64
CA PRO A 564 23.65 6.41 -17.83
C PRO A 564 22.48 5.49 -17.58
N PHE A 565 21.96 5.49 -16.35
CA PHE A 565 20.72 4.78 -16.05
C PHE A 565 19.50 5.43 -16.73
N LEU A 566 19.41 6.77 -16.73
CA LEU A 566 18.42 7.54 -17.48
C LEU A 566 19.06 8.70 -18.25
N LYS A 567 18.31 9.26 -19.20
CA LYS A 567 18.68 10.48 -19.94
C LYS A 567 18.88 11.73 -19.08
N THR A 568 18.50 11.66 -17.80
CA THR A 568 18.69 12.71 -16.80
C THR A 568 20.00 12.56 -15.99
N HIS A 569 20.93 11.74 -16.48
CA HIS A 569 22.25 11.52 -15.90
C HIS A 569 22.92 12.80 -15.40
N ALA A 570 23.51 12.76 -14.21
CA ALA A 570 24.25 13.89 -13.71
C ALA A 570 25.60 14.04 -14.44
N ASN A 571 26.13 15.25 -14.51
CA ASN A 571 27.54 15.47 -14.89
C ASN A 571 28.52 15.17 -13.74
N LEU A 572 28.06 14.51 -12.67
CA LEU A 572 28.82 14.20 -11.45
C LEU A 572 28.64 12.71 -11.12
N SER A 573 29.68 12.05 -10.61
CA SER A 573 29.49 10.75 -9.97
C SER A 573 28.75 10.90 -8.65
N TRP A 574 28.17 9.80 -8.16
CA TRP A 574 27.40 9.77 -6.92
C TRP A 574 28.20 10.29 -5.73
N ASP A 575 29.51 9.98 -5.66
CA ASP A 575 30.37 10.38 -4.57
C ASP A 575 30.84 11.84 -4.65
N GLU A 576 30.91 12.42 -5.85
CA GLU A 576 31.03 13.87 -6.02
C GLU A 576 29.73 14.57 -5.62
N ALA A 577 28.59 14.01 -6.05
CA ALA A 577 27.27 14.56 -5.79
C ALA A 577 26.84 14.49 -4.31
N LEU A 578 27.48 13.63 -3.49
CA LEU A 578 27.30 13.63 -2.04
C LEU A 578 27.61 14.99 -1.40
N HIS A 579 28.53 15.75 -2.01
CA HIS A 579 29.04 17.02 -1.51
C HIS A 579 28.39 18.24 -2.17
N LEU A 580 27.27 18.06 -2.86
CA LEU A 580 26.50 19.19 -3.37
C LEU A 580 26.06 20.11 -2.20
N PRO A 581 26.07 21.44 -2.38
CA PRO A 581 25.81 22.38 -1.28
C PRO A 581 24.48 22.16 -0.58
N GLY A 582 23.41 21.83 -1.32
CA GLY A 582 22.10 21.56 -0.75
C GLY A 582 22.10 20.35 0.19
N ALA A 583 22.87 19.31 -0.09
CA ALA A 583 23.02 18.15 0.78
C ALA A 583 23.58 18.54 2.16
N GLU A 584 24.63 19.36 2.19
CA GLU A 584 25.23 19.87 3.44
C GLU A 584 24.25 20.78 4.19
N GLN A 585 23.54 21.65 3.48
CA GLN A 585 22.65 22.64 4.09
C GLN A 585 21.41 22.03 4.76
N MET A 586 20.98 20.82 4.35
CA MET A 586 19.83 20.14 4.96
C MET A 586 19.99 19.91 6.47
N ARG A 587 21.24 19.77 6.95
CA ARG A 587 21.51 19.67 8.39
C ARG A 587 21.06 20.92 9.16
N HIS A 588 21.14 22.10 8.54
CA HIS A 588 20.75 23.36 9.16
C HIS A 588 19.24 23.46 9.27
N VAL A 589 18.51 22.94 8.27
CA VAL A 589 17.05 22.79 8.33
C VAL A 589 16.66 21.94 9.53
N ARG A 590 17.23 20.74 9.65
CA ARG A 590 16.97 19.84 10.80
C ARG A 590 17.29 20.54 12.13
N SER A 591 18.47 21.15 12.22
CA SER A 591 18.94 21.77 13.47
C SER A 591 18.05 22.93 13.91
N LEU A 592 17.54 23.73 12.97
CA LEU A 592 16.56 24.78 13.27
C LEU A 592 15.23 24.18 13.75
N MET A 593 14.70 23.16 13.05
CA MET A 593 13.43 22.53 13.43
C MET A 593 13.49 21.83 14.79
N GLU A 594 14.63 21.26 15.16
CA GLU A 594 14.87 20.62 16.46
C GLU A 594 15.25 21.64 17.58
N SER A 595 15.42 22.93 17.25
CA SER A 595 15.74 23.98 18.23
C SER A 595 14.52 24.52 18.99
N ARG A 596 13.30 24.14 18.60
CA ARG A 596 12.04 24.50 19.29
C ARG A 596 11.18 23.26 19.58
N PRO A 597 10.18 23.35 20.48
CA PRO A 597 9.24 22.26 20.75
C PRO A 597 8.57 21.70 19.47
N PHE A 598 9.10 20.59 18.98
CA PHE A 598 8.79 20.03 17.66
C PHE A 598 7.38 19.42 17.57
N LEU A 599 6.96 18.64 18.57
CA LEU A 599 5.69 17.89 18.55
C LEU A 599 4.44 18.76 18.71
N SER A 600 4.60 20.00 19.17
CA SER A 600 3.53 20.99 19.34
C SER A 600 3.52 22.04 18.22
N ARG A 601 4.30 21.84 17.15
CA ARG A 601 4.36 22.77 16.03
C ARG A 601 3.10 22.70 15.17
N LEU A 602 2.62 23.86 14.75
CA LEU A 602 1.46 24.03 13.88
C LEU A 602 1.84 24.82 12.61
N PRO A 603 1.27 24.49 11.44
CA PRO A 603 1.34 25.39 10.29
C PRO A 603 0.61 26.69 10.61
N ASP A 604 1.06 27.81 10.02
CA ASP A 604 0.38 29.09 10.17
C ASP A 604 -1.08 29.01 9.69
N ASP A 605 -2.00 29.47 10.54
CA ASP A 605 -3.44 29.57 10.32
C ASP A 605 -3.85 30.93 9.73
N GLY A 606 -2.86 31.71 9.26
CA GLY A 606 -3.02 33.09 8.80
C GLY A 606 -2.91 34.10 9.94
N SER A 607 -2.52 33.67 11.14
CA SER A 607 -2.41 34.55 12.30
C SER A 607 -1.00 35.12 12.50
N ILE A 608 0.04 34.54 11.90
CA ILE A 608 1.44 34.96 12.15
C ILE A 608 1.90 36.10 11.23
N LEU A 609 1.33 36.25 10.04
CA LEU A 609 1.76 37.23 9.04
C LEU A 609 0.74 38.37 8.87
N ARG A 610 1.21 39.62 8.85
CA ARG A 610 0.43 40.79 8.41
C ARG A 610 0.69 41.14 6.94
N SER A 611 1.91 40.88 6.46
CA SER A 611 2.27 41.07 5.05
C SER A 611 1.55 40.04 4.17
N PRO A 612 1.27 40.36 2.89
CA PRO A 612 0.86 39.37 1.91
C PRO A 612 1.88 38.25 1.85
N VAL A 613 1.39 37.05 1.59
CA VAL A 613 2.22 35.85 1.65
C VAL A 613 2.99 35.57 0.35
N GLY A 614 2.81 36.39 -0.69
CA GLY A 614 3.50 36.25 -1.98
C GLY A 614 3.18 34.98 -2.77
N GLU A 615 3.78 34.86 -3.95
CA GLU A 615 3.71 33.68 -4.81
C GLU A 615 5.10 33.27 -5.29
N LYS A 616 5.28 31.99 -5.65
CA LYS A 616 6.51 31.46 -6.28
C LYS A 616 7.77 31.88 -5.50
N ALA A 617 8.74 32.54 -6.14
CA ALA A 617 10.01 32.95 -5.52
C ALA A 617 9.85 33.92 -4.34
N GLU A 618 8.70 34.60 -4.19
CA GLU A 618 8.42 35.53 -3.09
C GLU A 618 7.49 34.94 -2.03
N ARG A 619 7.11 33.66 -2.16
CA ARG A 619 6.20 33.00 -1.22
C ARG A 619 6.83 32.96 0.17
N THR A 620 6.21 33.65 1.11
CA THR A 620 6.50 33.56 2.54
C THR A 620 5.68 32.43 3.15
N GLN A 621 6.31 31.60 3.97
CA GLN A 621 5.65 30.53 4.71
C GLN A 621 5.99 30.67 6.19
N ALA A 622 5.03 30.42 7.08
CA ALA A 622 5.21 30.54 8.52
C ALA A 622 4.73 29.29 9.28
N THR A 623 5.27 29.07 10.47
CA THR A 623 4.87 28.03 11.43
C THR A 623 5.07 28.56 12.85
N PHE A 624 4.35 28.01 13.82
CA PHE A 624 4.43 28.46 15.21
C PHE A 624 4.21 27.32 16.20
N GLY A 625 4.59 27.54 17.46
CA GLY A 625 4.29 26.62 18.55
C GLY A 625 2.84 26.76 19.02
N ALA A 626 2.16 25.65 19.33
CA ALA A 626 0.76 25.68 19.79
C ALA A 626 0.52 26.57 21.03
N ASP A 627 1.53 26.79 21.86
CA ASP A 627 1.47 27.68 23.01
C ASP A 627 1.77 29.16 22.67
N ARG A 628 2.00 29.47 21.39
CA ARG A 628 2.32 30.80 20.84
C ARG A 628 3.56 31.46 21.50
N SER A 629 4.47 30.64 22.04
CA SER A 629 5.73 31.11 22.62
C SER A 629 6.84 31.34 21.59
N TRP A 630 6.67 30.86 20.37
CA TRP A 630 7.62 31.09 19.28
C TRP A 630 6.92 30.99 17.92
N ALA A 631 7.50 31.66 16.93
CA ALA A 631 7.16 31.52 15.51
C ALA A 631 8.41 31.55 14.63
N MET A 632 8.31 30.90 13.47
CA MET A 632 9.31 30.97 12.43
C MET A 632 8.66 31.36 11.10
N ILE A 633 9.32 32.24 10.36
CA ILE A 633 8.86 32.74 9.08
C ILE A 633 9.98 32.59 8.06
N TYR A 634 9.76 31.77 7.04
CA TYR A 634 10.69 31.55 5.94
C TYR A 634 10.44 32.55 4.81
N LEU A 635 11.48 33.31 4.48
CA LEU A 635 11.53 34.31 3.42
C LEU A 635 12.32 33.72 2.26
N THR A 636 11.61 33.27 1.22
CA THR A 636 12.18 32.51 0.11
C THR A 636 13.28 33.24 -0.68
N SER A 637 13.21 34.57 -0.80
CA SER A 637 14.16 35.36 -1.58
C SER A 637 14.59 36.63 -0.86
N GLY A 638 14.55 36.65 0.47
CA GLY A 638 14.97 37.83 1.25
C GLY A 638 14.01 39.01 1.16
N GLN A 639 12.74 38.76 0.84
CA GLN A 639 11.71 39.78 0.80
C GLN A 639 11.37 40.32 2.21
N ASN A 640 10.96 41.59 2.29
CA ASN A 640 10.54 42.22 3.54
C ASN A 640 9.31 41.53 4.15
N VAL A 641 9.18 41.58 5.47
CA VAL A 641 8.09 40.91 6.20
C VAL A 641 7.50 41.76 7.32
N LYS A 642 6.19 41.65 7.53
CA LYS A 642 5.48 42.22 8.67
C LYS A 642 4.90 41.10 9.53
N PRO A 643 5.58 40.67 10.61
CA PRO A 643 5.03 39.67 11.52
C PRO A 643 3.89 40.25 12.36
N ASN A 644 2.99 39.39 12.83
CA ASN A 644 1.94 39.73 13.78
C ASN A 644 2.40 39.40 15.20
N LEU A 645 3.08 40.36 15.84
CA LEU A 645 3.70 40.17 17.16
C LEU A 645 2.65 39.93 18.26
N THR A 646 1.51 40.58 18.19
CA THR A 646 0.41 40.46 19.17
C THR A 646 -0.25 39.08 19.21
N ASN A 647 0.00 38.25 18.21
CA ASN A 647 -0.44 36.86 18.16
C ASN A 647 0.57 35.88 18.78
N LEU A 648 1.67 36.38 19.34
CA LEU A 648 2.57 35.64 20.22
C LEU A 648 2.30 36.02 21.68
N ARG A 649 2.61 35.13 22.62
CA ARG A 649 2.30 35.35 24.06
C ARG A 649 3.39 36.10 24.83
N GLY A 650 4.63 36.07 24.36
CA GLY A 650 5.76 36.69 25.06
C GLY A 650 5.64 38.21 25.12
N LYS A 651 5.81 38.81 26.30
CA LYS A 651 5.77 40.28 26.46
C LYS A 651 6.92 40.96 25.71
N THR A 652 8.06 40.30 25.72
CA THR A 652 9.25 40.65 24.97
C THR A 652 9.61 39.48 24.07
N LEU A 653 9.87 39.77 22.80
CA LEU A 653 10.21 38.76 21.80
C LEU A 653 11.65 38.96 21.32
N ASN A 654 12.47 37.93 21.37
CA ASN A 654 13.79 37.91 20.73
C ASN A 654 13.62 37.65 19.22
N GLY A 655 14.17 38.55 18.40
CA GLY A 655 14.26 38.40 16.95
C GLY A 655 15.60 37.85 16.50
N TRP A 656 15.57 36.86 15.64
CA TRP A 656 16.78 36.25 15.06
C TRP A 656 16.66 36.15 13.54
N TRP A 657 17.74 36.50 12.84
CA TRP A 657 17.92 36.14 11.44
C TRP A 657 18.73 34.87 11.35
N PHE A 658 18.08 33.76 11.04
CA PHE A 658 18.76 32.49 10.80
C PHE A 658 19.08 32.35 9.31
N ASN A 659 20.36 32.14 8.99
CA ASN A 659 20.85 31.93 7.65
C ASN A 659 20.78 30.43 7.29
N PRO A 660 19.84 29.99 6.45
CA PRO A 660 19.65 28.57 6.14
C PRO A 660 20.79 27.97 5.30
N ARG A 661 21.66 28.80 4.70
CA ARG A 661 22.84 28.36 3.94
C ARG A 661 24.01 27.97 4.85
N THR A 662 24.13 28.60 6.02
CA THR A 662 25.29 28.42 6.92
C THR A 662 24.92 27.88 8.29
N GLY A 663 23.64 27.89 8.64
CA GLY A 663 23.14 27.50 9.96
C GLY A 663 23.44 28.51 11.08
N GLN A 664 23.91 29.71 10.73
CA GLN A 664 24.28 30.74 11.70
C GLN A 664 23.12 31.71 11.94
N VAL A 665 23.07 32.29 13.14
CA VAL A 665 22.26 33.48 13.40
C VAL A 665 23.08 34.74 13.15
N CYS A 666 22.48 35.70 12.48
CA CYS A 666 23.11 36.93 12.02
C CYS A 666 22.43 38.18 12.58
N ASP A 667 23.15 39.30 12.56
CA ASP A 667 22.59 40.64 12.74
C ASP A 667 21.93 41.16 11.45
N GLU A 668 21.45 42.39 11.50
CA GLU A 668 20.82 43.09 10.37
C GLU A 668 21.77 43.34 9.20
N THR A 669 23.09 43.21 9.38
CA THR A 669 24.10 43.30 8.32
C THR A 669 24.49 41.95 7.73
N GLY A 670 23.98 40.85 8.29
CA GLY A 670 24.28 39.49 7.87
C GLY A 670 25.51 38.88 8.54
N GLN A 671 26.13 39.57 9.50
CA GLN A 671 27.29 39.05 10.24
C GLN A 671 26.85 38.13 11.38
N PRO A 672 27.54 37.00 11.65
CA PRO A 672 27.20 36.10 12.75
C PRO A 672 27.32 36.76 14.13
N THR A 673 26.31 36.62 15.02
CA THR A 673 26.32 37.35 16.32
C THR A 673 26.07 36.51 17.57
N GLY A 674 25.54 35.29 17.45
CA GLY A 674 25.19 34.43 18.58
C GLY A 674 24.14 35.01 19.56
N LYS A 675 23.57 36.18 19.25
CA LYS A 675 22.60 36.93 20.06
C LYS A 675 21.41 37.35 19.18
N PRO A 676 20.24 37.65 19.75
CA PRO A 676 19.15 38.24 18.98
C PRO A 676 19.62 39.53 18.32
N PHE A 677 19.26 39.76 17.06
CA PHE A 677 19.60 41.03 16.39
C PHE A 677 18.80 42.20 17.00
N ARG A 678 17.61 41.89 17.52
CA ARG A 678 16.71 42.86 18.14
C ARG A 678 15.74 42.17 19.12
N GLN A 679 15.24 42.94 20.08
CA GLN A 679 14.09 42.58 20.90
C GLN A 679 12.88 43.44 20.52
N PHE A 680 11.69 42.85 20.59
CA PHE A 680 10.43 43.52 20.24
C PHE A 680 9.44 43.46 21.40
N THR A 681 8.57 44.45 21.46
CA THR A 681 7.36 44.42 22.28
C THR A 681 6.11 44.41 21.38
N HIS A 682 4.95 44.07 21.95
CA HIS A 682 3.67 44.13 21.21
C HIS A 682 3.30 45.56 20.74
N ALA A 683 3.93 46.61 21.28
CA ALA A 683 3.74 47.97 20.79
C ALA A 683 4.29 48.17 19.36
N GLU A 684 5.21 47.31 18.92
CA GLU A 684 5.88 47.37 17.62
C GLU A 684 5.23 46.43 16.58
N ASP A 685 4.00 45.98 16.82
CA ASP A 685 3.28 44.97 16.02
C ASP A 685 3.03 45.31 14.54
N LYS A 686 3.39 46.53 14.10
CA LYS A 686 3.35 46.96 12.70
C LYS A 686 4.74 47.11 12.06
N VAL A 687 5.79 46.64 12.73
CA VAL A 687 7.16 46.72 12.23
C VAL A 687 7.33 45.98 10.90
N GLU A 688 8.00 46.61 9.95
CA GLU A 688 8.51 45.97 8.74
C GLU A 688 9.95 45.58 9.00
N LEU A 689 10.28 44.31 8.75
CA LEU A 689 11.61 43.75 8.96
C LEU A 689 12.22 43.36 7.62
N ASN A 690 13.48 43.77 7.43
CA ASN A 690 14.24 43.52 6.22
C ASN A 690 15.34 42.52 6.57
N PRO A 691 15.40 41.36 5.90
CA PRO A 691 16.52 40.46 6.08
C PRO A 691 17.79 41.05 5.46
N PRO A 692 18.98 40.57 5.85
CA PRO A 692 20.23 41.05 5.28
C PRO A 692 20.36 40.78 3.76
N GLY A 693 20.91 41.77 3.05
CA GLY A 693 21.17 41.73 1.61
C GLY A 693 19.96 42.05 0.74
N ASP A 694 20.18 42.18 -0.57
CA ASP A 694 19.12 42.49 -1.52
C ASP A 694 18.24 41.26 -1.80
N PRO A 695 16.92 41.44 -2.06
CA PRO A 695 16.05 40.32 -2.42
C PRO A 695 16.47 39.64 -3.73
N GLY A 696 16.44 38.31 -3.75
CA GLY A 696 16.77 37.50 -4.92
C GLY A 696 16.87 36.00 -4.64
N GLU A 697 16.85 35.20 -5.71
CA GLU A 697 17.07 33.75 -5.60
C GLU A 697 18.41 33.47 -4.91
N GLY A 698 18.40 32.57 -3.93
CA GLY A 698 19.57 32.25 -3.11
C GLY A 698 19.73 33.08 -1.83
N ASN A 699 19.05 34.22 -1.70
CA ASN A 699 19.09 35.05 -0.47
C ASN A 699 17.92 34.76 0.49
N ASP A 700 17.62 33.47 0.73
CA ASP A 700 16.58 33.05 1.68
C ASP A 700 16.96 33.24 3.15
N TRP A 701 15.99 33.53 4.01
CA TRP A 701 16.20 33.71 5.45
C TRP A 701 15.06 33.11 6.27
N VAL A 702 15.34 32.72 7.51
CA VAL A 702 14.28 32.44 8.49
C VAL A 702 14.32 33.49 9.58
N LEU A 703 13.23 34.24 9.73
CA LEU A 703 12.97 35.05 10.93
C LEU A 703 12.46 34.13 12.03
N VAL A 704 13.17 34.08 13.15
CA VAL A 704 12.70 33.39 14.37
C VAL A 704 12.32 34.43 15.40
N LEU A 705 11.11 34.30 15.96
CA LEU A 705 10.58 35.12 17.03
C LEU A 705 10.33 34.24 18.25
N ASP A 706 10.99 34.53 19.36
CA ASP A 706 10.88 33.76 20.60
C ASP A 706 10.41 34.62 21.76
N ASP A 707 9.53 34.08 22.60
CA ASP A 707 9.30 34.60 23.95
C ASP A 707 10.61 34.58 24.74
N ALA A 708 11.09 35.78 25.10
CA ALA A 708 12.38 35.96 25.76
C ALA A 708 12.45 35.23 27.12
N ASP A 709 11.32 35.09 27.81
CA ASP A 709 11.23 34.45 29.13
C ASP A 709 11.34 32.92 29.04
N ARG A 710 11.17 32.32 27.86
CA ARG A 710 11.28 30.87 27.66
C ARG A 710 12.72 30.37 27.59
N GLY A 711 13.69 31.25 27.33
CA GLY A 711 15.10 30.89 27.30
C GLY A 711 15.44 29.81 26.27
N TYR A 712 14.77 29.81 25.10
CA TYR A 712 15.11 28.88 24.02
C TYR A 712 16.58 29.02 23.60
N PRO A 713 17.23 27.91 23.18
CA PRO A 713 18.59 27.99 22.67
C PRO A 713 18.63 28.80 21.38
N VAL A 714 19.83 29.28 21.03
CA VAL A 714 20.09 29.97 19.76
C VAL A 714 19.51 29.12 18.61
N PRO A 715 18.71 29.69 17.69
CA PRO A 715 18.19 28.98 16.53
C PRO A 715 19.27 28.15 15.82
N GLY A 716 18.97 26.89 15.52
CA GLY A 716 19.94 25.94 14.98
C GLY A 716 20.70 25.12 16.03
N THR A 717 20.47 25.36 17.33
CA THR A 717 21.00 24.51 18.42
C THR A 717 19.86 23.69 19.02
N ALA A 718 19.97 22.36 18.98
CA ALA A 718 18.90 21.47 19.46
C ALA A 718 18.63 21.61 20.97
N VAL A 719 17.36 21.55 21.38
CA VAL A 719 16.90 21.72 22.78
C VAL A 719 17.52 20.70 23.76
N GLY A 720 18.03 19.56 23.27
CA GLY A 720 18.70 18.53 24.07
C GLY A 720 20.24 18.59 24.11
N ALA A 721 20.89 19.41 23.29
CA ALA A 721 22.36 19.47 23.22
C ALA A 721 22.97 20.15 24.46
N VAL A 722 22.19 20.95 25.19
CA VAL A 722 22.64 21.71 26.37
C VAL A 722 22.70 20.85 27.65
N ALA A 723 22.12 19.64 27.63
CA ALA A 723 22.14 18.73 28.79
C ALA A 723 23.37 17.80 28.84
N ALA A 724 24.28 17.86 27.86
CA ALA A 724 25.48 17.01 27.81
C ALA A 724 26.76 17.72 28.31
N THR A 725 26.67 18.96 28.77
CA THR A 725 27.82 19.76 29.25
C THR A 725 27.53 20.56 30.53
N LYS A 726 26.78 19.96 31.48
CA LYS A 726 26.84 20.34 32.90
C LYS A 726 26.80 19.13 33.80
#